data_AF-A0A7S4VMZ8-F1
#
_entry.id   AF-A0A7S4VMZ8-F1
#
_cell.length_a   1.000
_cell.length_b   1.000
_cell.length_c   1.000
_cell.angle_alpha   90.00
_cell.angle_beta   90.00
_cell.angle_gamma   90.00
#
_symmetry.space_group_name_H-M   'P 1'
#
loop_
_entity.id
_entity.type
_entity.pdbx_description
1 polymer ?
#
loop_
_entity_poly.entity_id
_entity_poly.type
_entity_poly.pdbx_seq_one_letter_code
_entity_poly.pdbx_strand_id
1 'polypeptide(L)'
;MTQAYAASPKCGTSRYSTVTGRYASRSSEGRKKAIRSGVTDPSDVSIGNTKLKDDRSVVDGNDCSENNLAQVFKNNDYVTGMVGKWHLSKTANLGDTVEAVKAEIESCGFMDVEAMYPDNFQDFDTWSSNIDHNMEYVAYKAVEFIEENANNDFFLYVNPTAPHSPDVLTAMSKDCRITVDGDFRSTMSTGWSVEGMTKEFGDDCMLYRANVRERAQSTSTHDLGSIWVDDAVGAIYKALERTSQLDDTVILFQLDHGKAGKDEIWEGGIRIPQFIHYPNGFGTASRTWDGMVSTIDVGPTFLDYAGISESNPHMYPMDGRSWKNAIDNILGSGDDWKANRCLFFESSEERSVRCGCDKYFQLSSSSPEKAEAAANGWPGWNTNTAEALVDLCDTSGNYVVADLSVTSPEAVNIIASEPQKAFELSGLLQCHLDKTKADVAPTYFECGGNTATPPPTPATLPPTPAPSLRGTTINPTNPPEEDTTPPIVHFFNTEAGTYLTTNTPVFHVWASDDSSIRSVKFQLRDPSGNIRNQVNGDLAEVSIDHEKWASPQMTLDESGEWAWRARVTDNSAARNQFLMPWVHFHFLGGDSPVAAAVGIIRAEIEELINGNNALRPKFLRLGFHDCVGGCDGCVNMDNGDNAGLDVPIDALVPIVEKYAHNAHITAAIGSTISRADIWALATLAGVDLAAGGAPSDVTWSMTHIGRVDCSGADAAGKGGPDPELPSPNLNTHELLDFFEQNFGFSSDETVAIMGAHSIGAAQRQNSGFDGPHGWVNNPNQLSNGYYDMIIGGSVDPTNFWDLIHAPQWTQETIENSNLDAPSRIQWFHQKTPDSTQPDKIIMLNADIALVRDLSDHMVDLTLPSGEVVPGSVTTCSFRCSGNQRLTGCPDRNPPLCPHAVATFDKATEYAFDNDLFLRDFESVLDKMLKNGYSETDLVAVGGDLATT
;
A
#
# COMPACT_ATOMS: atom_id res chain seq x y z
N MET A 1 15.22 -0.90 -13.98
CA MET A 1 16.50 -1.31 -13.35
C MET A 1 16.28 -1.49 -11.86
N THR A 2 16.86 -2.51 -11.23
CA THR A 2 16.69 -2.75 -9.77
C THR A 2 17.85 -2.23 -8.93
N GLN A 3 18.95 -1.78 -9.57
CA GLN A 3 20.14 -1.23 -8.92
C GLN A 3 20.60 0.07 -9.59
N ALA A 4 19.76 1.12 -9.53
CA ALA A 4 20.09 2.45 -10.07
C ALA A 4 20.40 3.47 -8.98
N TYR A 5 21.40 4.33 -9.24
CA TYR A 5 21.97 5.23 -8.25
C TYR A 5 22.18 6.67 -8.76
N ALA A 6 21.76 7.65 -7.98
CA ALA A 6 22.29 9.00 -8.08
C ALA A 6 23.77 9.02 -7.68
N ALA A 7 24.61 9.70 -8.47
CA ALA A 7 26.01 9.92 -8.11
C ALA A 7 26.19 10.83 -6.87
N SER A 8 25.15 11.58 -6.51
CA SER A 8 25.13 12.48 -5.37
C SER A 8 23.70 12.60 -4.81
N PRO A 9 23.50 12.69 -3.48
CA PRO A 9 22.17 12.66 -2.86
C PRO A 9 21.46 14.02 -2.82
N LYS A 10 21.88 14.98 -3.67
CA LYS A 10 21.32 16.35 -3.71
C LYS A 10 20.86 16.73 -5.10
N CYS A 11 19.85 17.60 -5.18
CA CYS A 11 19.21 17.95 -6.45
C CYS A 11 20.21 18.48 -7.50
N GLY A 12 20.85 19.63 -7.24
CA GLY A 12 21.73 20.28 -8.21
C GLY A 12 22.97 19.46 -8.56
N THR A 13 23.50 18.68 -7.63
CA THR A 13 24.71 17.87 -7.84
C THR A 13 24.44 16.64 -8.71
N SER A 14 23.32 15.96 -8.50
CA SER A 14 22.91 14.83 -9.33
C SER A 14 22.41 15.26 -10.72
N ARG A 15 21.72 16.41 -10.81
CA ARG A 15 21.34 17.02 -12.10
C ARG A 15 22.55 17.36 -12.95
N TYR A 16 23.58 17.95 -12.34
CA TYR A 16 24.87 18.17 -13.01
C TYR A 16 25.42 16.84 -13.54
N SER A 17 25.38 15.78 -12.71
CA SER A 17 25.87 14.46 -13.10
C SER A 17 25.09 13.85 -14.26
N THR A 18 23.77 14.03 -14.29
CA THR A 18 22.90 13.58 -15.38
C THR A 18 23.19 14.33 -16.69
N VAL A 19 23.27 15.67 -16.63
CA VAL A 19 23.42 16.53 -17.81
C VAL A 19 24.83 16.48 -18.39
N THR A 20 25.84 16.25 -17.57
CA THR A 20 27.25 16.21 -18.01
C THR A 20 27.82 14.80 -18.13
N GLY A 21 27.20 13.78 -17.54
CA GLY A 21 27.79 12.44 -17.44
C GLY A 21 29.07 12.39 -16.59
N ARG A 22 29.29 13.39 -15.72
CA ARG A 22 30.48 13.57 -14.88
C ARG A 22 30.12 13.68 -13.42
N TYR A 23 31.02 13.31 -12.54
CA TYR A 23 30.87 13.57 -11.10
C TYR A 23 30.78 15.09 -10.81
N ALA A 24 29.95 15.50 -9.87
CA ALA A 24 29.75 16.87 -9.41
C ALA A 24 31.01 17.54 -8.83
N SER A 25 31.94 16.76 -8.25
CA SER A 25 33.29 17.23 -7.87
C SER A 25 34.06 17.81 -9.06
N ARG A 26 33.74 17.38 -10.28
CA ARG A 26 34.30 17.93 -11.51
C ARG A 26 33.60 19.21 -11.98
N SER A 27 32.65 19.78 -11.26
CA SER A 27 32.13 21.10 -11.64
C SER A 27 33.23 22.15 -11.63
N SER A 28 33.15 23.12 -12.54
CA SER A 28 34.08 24.24 -12.63
C SER A 28 34.44 24.88 -11.26
N GLU A 29 33.46 25.16 -10.40
CA GLU A 29 33.71 25.75 -9.08
C GLU A 29 34.26 24.75 -8.05
N GLY A 30 33.84 23.49 -8.10
CA GLY A 30 34.46 22.40 -7.34
C GLY A 30 35.96 22.30 -7.63
N ARG A 31 36.32 22.29 -8.91
CA ARG A 31 37.71 22.27 -9.38
C ARG A 31 38.50 23.51 -8.94
N LYS A 32 37.94 24.72 -9.09
CA LYS A 32 38.57 25.96 -8.59
C LYS A 32 38.86 25.92 -7.10
N LYS A 33 37.92 25.43 -6.30
CA LYS A 33 38.06 25.38 -4.84
C LYS A 33 39.23 24.48 -4.44
N ALA A 34 39.36 23.32 -5.09
CA ALA A 34 40.49 22.41 -4.90
C ALA A 34 41.85 23.07 -5.26
N ILE A 35 41.93 23.79 -6.38
CA ILE A 35 43.16 24.50 -6.78
C ILE A 35 43.53 25.60 -5.76
N ARG A 36 42.55 26.38 -5.28
CA ARG A 36 42.80 27.52 -4.37
C ARG A 36 43.18 27.10 -2.95
N SER A 37 42.63 26.01 -2.44
CA SER A 37 42.87 25.57 -1.06
C SER A 37 44.24 24.90 -0.88
N GLY A 38 44.88 24.46 -1.98
CA GLY A 38 46.10 23.65 -1.90
C GLY A 38 45.87 22.28 -1.23
N VAL A 39 44.61 21.92 -1.02
CA VAL A 39 44.18 20.66 -0.39
C VAL A 39 44.09 19.60 -1.48
N THR A 40 44.78 18.49 -1.28
CA THR A 40 44.46 17.24 -1.94
C THR A 40 43.03 16.86 -1.53
N ASP A 41 42.11 16.87 -2.49
CA ASP A 41 40.78 16.21 -2.52
C ASP A 41 40.39 15.42 -1.24
N PRO A 42 39.17 15.59 -0.67
CA PRO A 42 37.91 15.84 -1.38
C PRO A 42 37.52 17.32 -1.60
N SER A 43 37.12 17.72 -2.81
CA SER A 43 36.42 18.99 -3.05
C SER A 43 35.01 18.98 -2.44
N ASP A 44 34.56 20.09 -1.86
CA ASP A 44 33.18 20.24 -1.33
C ASP A 44 32.10 20.21 -2.44
N VAL A 45 31.40 19.08 -2.52
CA VAL A 45 30.27 18.79 -3.42
C VAL A 45 28.96 19.28 -2.81
N SER A 46 28.59 20.51 -3.13
CA SER A 46 27.34 21.13 -2.69
C SER A 46 26.60 21.77 -3.85
N ILE A 47 25.30 22.01 -3.66
CA ILE A 47 24.43 22.67 -4.64
C ILE A 47 25.01 24.04 -5.07
N GLY A 48 25.57 24.81 -4.13
CA GLY A 48 26.14 26.13 -4.42
C GLY A 48 27.44 26.08 -5.22
N ASN A 49 28.23 25.03 -5.06
CA ASN A 49 29.48 24.82 -5.79
C ASN A 49 29.29 24.04 -7.09
N THR A 50 28.16 23.37 -7.29
CA THR A 50 27.94 22.53 -8.47
C THR A 50 26.93 23.18 -9.40
N LYS A 51 27.45 23.96 -10.36
CA LYS A 51 26.65 24.71 -11.33
C LYS A 51 27.21 24.51 -12.73
N LEU A 52 26.34 24.55 -13.73
CA LEU A 52 26.72 24.42 -15.14
C LEU A 52 27.19 25.78 -15.64
N LYS A 53 28.47 26.09 -15.40
CA LYS A 53 29.06 27.39 -15.71
C LYS A 53 30.43 27.24 -16.32
N ASP A 54 30.66 28.00 -17.38
CA ASP A 54 31.97 28.08 -17.99
C ASP A 54 32.98 28.84 -17.12
N ASP A 55 34.19 28.30 -17.07
CA ASP A 55 35.35 28.98 -16.53
C ASP A 55 36.65 28.56 -17.19
N ARG A 56 37.23 29.51 -17.91
CA ARG A 56 38.50 29.31 -18.63
C ARG A 56 39.74 29.32 -17.73
N SER A 57 39.60 29.55 -16.42
CA SER A 57 40.72 29.47 -15.47
C SER A 57 41.00 28.04 -14.99
N VAL A 58 40.11 27.10 -15.32
CA VAL A 58 40.23 25.67 -15.01
C VAL A 58 40.29 24.85 -16.29
N VAL A 59 41.07 23.78 -16.27
CA VAL A 59 41.13 22.81 -17.38
C VAL A 59 39.75 22.21 -17.59
N ASP A 60 39.28 22.14 -18.85
CA ASP A 60 38.02 21.49 -19.22
C ASP A 60 36.78 22.10 -18.50
N GLY A 61 36.85 23.39 -18.15
CA GLY A 61 35.80 24.10 -17.41
C GLY A 61 34.69 24.67 -18.29
N ASN A 62 34.41 24.10 -19.46
CA ASN A 62 33.39 24.59 -20.40
C ASN A 62 32.06 23.82 -20.26
N ASP A 63 31.59 23.59 -19.02
CA ASP A 63 30.45 22.72 -18.73
C ASP A 63 29.14 23.19 -19.41
N CYS A 64 28.95 24.50 -19.57
CA CYS A 64 27.75 25.05 -20.21
C CYS A 64 27.90 25.11 -21.74
N SER A 65 28.99 25.68 -22.27
CA SER A 65 29.11 25.91 -23.71
C SER A 65 29.52 24.68 -24.53
N GLU A 66 30.12 23.66 -23.92
CA GLU A 66 30.69 22.52 -24.64
C GLU A 66 30.40 21.16 -23.98
N ASN A 67 30.65 21.04 -22.68
CA ASN A 67 30.74 19.74 -21.99
C ASN A 67 29.44 19.29 -21.32
N ASN A 68 28.34 19.29 -22.07
CA ASN A 68 27.08 18.72 -21.63
C ASN A 68 26.30 18.06 -22.76
N LEU A 69 25.35 17.20 -22.37
CA LEU A 69 24.55 16.38 -23.27
C LEU A 69 23.75 17.20 -24.29
N ALA A 70 23.16 18.33 -23.88
CA ALA A 70 22.37 19.17 -24.77
C ALA A 70 23.26 19.80 -25.87
N GLN A 71 24.47 20.26 -25.55
CA GLN A 71 25.40 20.76 -26.57
C GLN A 71 25.80 19.67 -27.56
N VAL A 72 26.07 18.44 -27.10
CA VAL A 72 26.43 17.35 -28.00
C VAL A 72 25.26 17.03 -28.94
N PHE A 73 24.04 16.91 -28.43
CA PHE A 73 22.85 16.69 -29.25
C PHE A 73 22.62 17.83 -30.26
N LYS A 74 22.64 19.08 -29.80
CA LYS A 74 22.49 20.26 -30.66
C LYS A 74 23.53 20.32 -31.78
N ASN A 75 24.79 20.01 -31.48
CA ASN A 75 25.87 19.98 -32.47
C ASN A 75 25.78 18.79 -33.44
N ASN A 76 24.85 17.86 -33.21
CA ASN A 76 24.53 16.72 -34.08
C ASN A 76 23.10 16.81 -34.63
N ASP A 77 22.61 18.04 -34.84
CA ASP A 77 21.34 18.37 -35.50
C ASP A 77 20.05 17.97 -34.74
N TYR A 78 20.15 17.59 -33.46
CA TYR A 78 18.97 17.39 -32.62
C TYR A 78 18.38 18.72 -32.13
N VAL A 79 17.06 18.81 -32.06
CA VAL A 79 16.37 19.87 -31.33
C VAL A 79 16.38 19.53 -29.84
N THR A 80 16.86 20.44 -29.01
CA THR A 80 17.02 20.18 -27.56
C THR A 80 16.04 21.03 -26.76
N GLY A 81 15.19 20.37 -25.95
CA GLY A 81 14.20 21.01 -25.10
C GLY A 81 14.46 20.78 -23.61
N MET A 82 14.04 21.72 -22.78
CA MET A 82 14.01 21.58 -21.33
C MET A 82 12.66 22.06 -20.79
N VAL A 83 12.04 21.23 -19.93
CA VAL A 83 10.81 21.61 -19.23
C VAL A 83 10.96 21.36 -17.74
N GLY A 84 10.60 22.33 -16.89
CA GLY A 84 10.60 22.17 -15.43
C GLY A 84 11.83 22.73 -14.70
N LYS A 85 12.24 22.06 -13.62
CA LYS A 85 13.29 22.51 -12.68
C LYS A 85 14.70 22.42 -13.25
N TRP A 86 15.44 23.53 -13.16
CA TRP A 86 16.83 23.64 -13.60
C TRP A 86 17.85 23.41 -12.49
N HIS A 87 17.97 24.35 -11.55
CA HIS A 87 18.84 24.28 -10.37
C HIS A 87 20.37 24.21 -10.66
N LEU A 88 20.80 24.46 -11.90
CA LEU A 88 22.21 24.44 -12.32
C LEU A 88 22.81 25.83 -12.63
N SER A 89 22.03 26.90 -12.46
CA SER A 89 22.47 28.30 -12.61
C SER A 89 22.85 28.96 -11.29
N LYS A 90 23.71 29.98 -11.33
CA LYS A 90 23.91 30.91 -10.19
C LYS A 90 22.93 32.08 -10.34
N THR A 91 21.66 31.87 -9.99
CA THR A 91 20.54 32.78 -10.25
C THR A 91 20.78 34.21 -9.73
N ALA A 92 21.41 34.36 -8.56
CA ALA A 92 21.75 35.65 -7.99
C ALA A 92 22.64 36.52 -8.90
N ASN A 93 23.48 35.90 -9.74
CA ASN A 93 24.32 36.63 -10.71
C ASN A 93 23.54 37.10 -11.95
N LEU A 94 22.34 36.54 -12.15
CA LEU A 94 21.44 36.81 -13.27
C LEU A 94 20.27 37.73 -12.86
N GLY A 95 20.31 38.24 -11.63
CA GLY A 95 19.27 39.12 -11.08
C GLY A 95 17.97 38.39 -10.72
N ASP A 96 18.01 37.06 -10.56
CA ASP A 96 16.87 36.24 -10.16
C ASP A 96 15.62 36.49 -11.03
N THR A 97 15.79 36.40 -12.36
CA THR A 97 14.69 36.47 -13.34
C THR A 97 14.62 35.20 -14.18
N VAL A 98 13.41 34.78 -14.59
CA VAL A 98 13.18 33.53 -15.35
C VAL A 98 13.80 33.70 -16.71
N GLU A 99 13.65 34.88 -17.30
CA GLU A 99 14.14 35.20 -18.63
C GLU A 99 15.67 35.15 -18.68
N ALA A 100 16.37 35.66 -17.66
CA ALA A 100 17.83 35.60 -17.62
C ALA A 100 18.33 34.17 -17.39
N VAL A 101 17.63 33.38 -16.57
CA VAL A 101 17.97 31.97 -16.35
C VAL A 101 17.66 31.14 -17.60
N LYS A 102 16.52 31.34 -18.27
CA LYS A 102 16.18 30.73 -19.57
C LYS A 102 17.26 31.03 -20.60
N ALA A 103 17.67 32.29 -20.73
CA ALA A 103 18.73 32.69 -21.66
C ALA A 103 20.09 32.03 -21.35
N GLU A 104 20.42 31.79 -20.07
CA GLU A 104 21.62 31.02 -19.71
C GLU A 104 21.45 29.54 -20.10
N ILE A 105 20.31 28.93 -19.81
CA ILE A 105 19.99 27.53 -20.17
C ILE A 105 20.07 27.32 -21.70
N GLU A 106 19.54 28.28 -22.48
CA GLU A 106 19.64 28.31 -23.95
C GLU A 106 21.09 28.40 -24.42
N SER A 107 21.90 29.21 -23.74
CA SER A 107 23.34 29.29 -24.02
C SER A 107 24.07 27.98 -23.69
N CYS A 108 23.53 27.19 -22.76
CA CYS A 108 24.07 25.88 -22.40
C CYS A 108 23.61 24.74 -23.30
N GLY A 109 22.85 25.03 -24.37
CA GLY A 109 22.54 24.06 -25.42
C GLY A 109 21.04 23.83 -25.61
N PHE A 110 20.21 24.05 -24.59
CA PHE A 110 18.76 23.78 -24.67
C PHE A 110 18.03 24.88 -25.46
N MET A 111 17.81 24.63 -26.75
CA MET A 111 17.19 25.55 -27.69
C MET A 111 15.77 26.01 -27.34
N ASP A 112 14.99 25.19 -26.62
CA ASP A 112 13.63 25.51 -26.18
C ASP A 112 13.48 25.23 -24.68
N VAL A 113 13.08 26.24 -23.90
CA VAL A 113 13.08 26.20 -22.43
C VAL A 113 11.76 26.76 -21.90
N GLU A 114 10.89 25.86 -21.43
CA GLU A 114 9.53 26.21 -21.03
C GLU A 114 9.15 25.64 -19.66
N ALA A 115 8.11 26.21 -19.02
CA ALA A 115 7.72 25.86 -17.66
C ALA A 115 8.93 25.78 -16.69
N MET A 116 9.86 26.74 -16.82
CA MET A 116 11.16 26.70 -16.16
C MET A 116 11.12 27.18 -14.72
N TYR A 117 11.55 26.32 -13.80
CA TYR A 117 11.74 26.64 -12.38
C TYR A 117 13.25 26.79 -12.09
N PRO A 118 13.74 27.99 -11.71
CA PRO A 118 15.18 28.25 -11.64
C PRO A 118 15.86 27.52 -10.48
N ASP A 119 15.19 27.45 -9.32
CA ASP A 119 15.72 26.88 -8.08
C ASP A 119 14.58 26.27 -7.22
N ASN A 120 14.83 25.96 -5.95
CA ASN A 120 13.79 25.62 -4.99
C ASN A 120 12.86 26.83 -4.76
N PHE A 121 11.59 26.58 -4.47
CA PHE A 121 10.59 27.64 -4.27
C PHE A 121 10.95 28.64 -3.16
N GLN A 122 11.59 28.17 -2.09
CA GLN A 122 12.01 28.98 -0.94
C GLN A 122 13.24 29.87 -1.20
N ASP A 123 14.02 29.55 -2.23
CA ASP A 123 15.24 30.27 -2.59
C ASP A 123 14.98 31.33 -3.67
N PHE A 124 13.73 31.46 -4.12
CA PHE A 124 13.31 32.34 -5.20
C PHE A 124 12.12 33.22 -4.79
N ASP A 125 12.41 34.33 -4.09
CA ASP A 125 11.42 35.20 -3.41
C ASP A 125 10.91 36.37 -4.29
N THR A 126 11.31 36.43 -5.58
CA THR A 126 10.98 37.57 -6.46
C THR A 126 9.69 37.41 -7.27
N TRP A 127 8.98 36.27 -7.16
CA TRP A 127 7.68 36.07 -7.83
C TRP A 127 6.52 35.75 -6.90
N SER A 128 5.33 36.08 -7.40
CA SER A 128 4.06 36.09 -6.69
C SER A 128 3.82 34.84 -5.86
N SER A 129 3.27 35.02 -4.66
CA SER A 129 2.89 34.03 -3.63
C SER A 129 1.99 32.85 -4.08
N ASN A 130 1.75 32.70 -5.38
CA ASN A 130 0.81 31.74 -5.97
C ASN A 130 1.44 30.81 -7.02
N ILE A 131 2.72 30.95 -7.37
CA ILE A 131 3.43 29.95 -8.19
C ILE A 131 3.80 28.77 -7.30
N ASP A 132 3.53 27.56 -7.77
CA ASP A 132 3.72 26.32 -7.03
C ASP A 132 3.97 25.15 -8.03
N HIS A 133 3.98 23.90 -7.55
CA HIS A 133 3.96 22.73 -8.42
C HIS A 133 2.79 22.82 -9.43
N ASN A 134 3.10 22.53 -10.68
CA ASN A 134 2.13 22.65 -11.78
C ASN A 134 2.42 21.60 -12.85
N MET A 135 2.04 20.35 -12.57
CA MET A 135 2.30 19.26 -13.51
C MET A 135 1.46 19.35 -14.78
N GLU A 136 0.30 20.01 -14.75
CA GLU A 136 -0.49 20.21 -15.98
C GLU A 136 0.27 21.08 -16.96
N TYR A 137 0.92 22.15 -16.48
CA TYR A 137 1.68 23.04 -17.33
C TYR A 137 3.00 22.42 -17.80
N VAL A 138 3.69 21.68 -16.92
CA VAL A 138 4.89 20.91 -17.29
C VAL A 138 4.55 19.87 -18.36
N ALA A 139 3.48 19.09 -18.18
CA ALA A 139 3.04 18.11 -19.17
C ALA A 139 2.61 18.79 -20.47
N TYR A 140 1.84 19.88 -20.40
CA TYR A 140 1.43 20.66 -21.57
C TYR A 140 2.63 21.10 -22.41
N LYS A 141 3.66 21.69 -21.78
CA LYS A 141 4.86 22.16 -22.48
C LYS A 141 5.74 21.03 -23.03
N ALA A 142 5.85 19.92 -22.30
CA ALA A 142 6.55 18.74 -22.81
C ALA A 142 5.84 18.13 -24.03
N VAL A 143 4.50 18.05 -23.98
CA VAL A 143 3.67 17.58 -25.09
C VAL A 143 3.75 18.50 -26.29
N GLU A 144 3.66 19.82 -26.08
CA GLU A 144 3.78 20.85 -27.12
C GLU A 144 5.12 20.70 -27.86
N PHE A 145 6.23 20.59 -27.12
CA PHE A 145 7.56 20.36 -27.71
C PHE A 145 7.61 19.10 -28.59
N ILE A 146 7.06 17.98 -28.13
CA ILE A 146 7.06 16.70 -28.87
C ILE A 146 6.25 16.82 -30.17
N GLU A 147 5.10 17.50 -30.12
CA GLU A 147 4.23 17.67 -31.28
C GLU A 147 4.84 18.61 -32.33
N GLU A 148 5.43 19.71 -31.89
CA GLU A 148 6.10 20.66 -32.78
C GLU A 148 7.34 20.07 -33.45
N ASN A 149 7.99 19.10 -32.78
CA ASN A 149 9.18 18.42 -33.27
C ASN A 149 8.92 17.03 -33.84
N ALA A 150 7.67 16.71 -34.22
CA ALA A 150 7.30 15.38 -34.71
C ALA A 150 8.06 14.88 -35.96
N ASN A 151 8.81 15.74 -36.64
CA ASN A 151 9.63 15.40 -37.80
C ASN A 151 11.13 15.70 -37.60
N ASN A 152 11.56 16.00 -36.37
CA ASN A 152 12.94 16.31 -36.04
C ASN A 152 13.44 15.31 -34.98
N ASP A 153 14.72 14.94 -35.06
CA ASP A 153 15.37 14.25 -33.94
C ASP A 153 15.45 15.22 -32.74
N PHE A 154 15.07 14.77 -31.55
CA PHE A 154 15.05 15.64 -30.37
C PHE A 154 15.62 15.00 -29.11
N PHE A 155 16.10 15.86 -28.21
CA PHE A 155 16.45 15.52 -26.84
C PHE A 155 15.64 16.42 -25.90
N LEU A 156 14.72 15.83 -25.14
CA LEU A 156 13.85 16.56 -24.22
C LEU A 156 14.18 16.19 -22.77
N TYR A 157 14.55 17.20 -21.96
CA TYR A 157 14.85 17.03 -20.54
C TYR A 157 13.71 17.56 -19.67
N VAL A 158 12.84 16.65 -19.21
CA VAL A 158 11.65 16.96 -18.39
C VAL A 158 11.95 16.77 -16.91
N ASN A 159 11.71 17.80 -16.11
CA ASN A 159 12.14 17.88 -14.71
C ASN A 159 11.03 18.44 -13.81
N PRO A 160 10.02 17.66 -13.45
CA PRO A 160 8.98 18.14 -12.56
C PRO A 160 9.57 18.55 -11.20
N THR A 161 8.92 19.53 -10.55
CA THR A 161 9.26 19.94 -9.18
C THR A 161 8.62 19.02 -8.15
N ALA A 162 7.49 18.38 -8.46
CA ALA A 162 6.82 17.44 -7.55
C ALA A 162 7.67 16.17 -7.36
N PRO A 163 7.72 15.58 -6.15
CA PRO A 163 7.02 15.95 -4.93
C PRO A 163 7.91 16.76 -3.94
N HIS A 164 8.85 17.57 -4.44
CA HIS A 164 9.69 18.43 -3.58
C HIS A 164 8.81 19.36 -2.73
N SER A 165 9.30 19.89 -1.61
CA SER A 165 8.59 20.96 -0.90
C SER A 165 8.45 22.23 -1.76
N PRO A 166 7.38 23.02 -1.64
CA PRO A 166 6.29 22.96 -0.65
C PRO A 166 5.34 21.76 -0.87
N ASP A 167 4.50 21.52 0.13
CA ASP A 167 3.56 20.40 0.18
C ASP A 167 2.66 20.31 -1.09
N VAL A 168 2.60 19.11 -1.70
CA VAL A 168 1.86 18.86 -2.96
C VAL A 168 0.36 19.14 -2.81
N LEU A 169 -0.23 18.84 -1.64
CA LEU A 169 -1.64 19.09 -1.38
C LEU A 169 -1.96 20.59 -1.46
N THR A 170 -1.07 21.42 -0.90
CA THR A 170 -1.14 22.88 -1.01
C THR A 170 -1.05 23.32 -2.46
N ALA A 171 -0.10 22.76 -3.23
CA ALA A 171 0.07 23.10 -4.64
C ALA A 171 -1.17 22.78 -5.49
N MET A 172 -1.85 21.66 -5.22
CA MET A 172 -3.08 21.25 -5.91
C MET A 172 -4.27 22.17 -5.64
N SER A 173 -4.22 22.99 -4.59
CA SER A 173 -5.24 24.01 -4.29
C SER A 173 -5.02 25.33 -5.04
N LYS A 174 -3.80 25.54 -5.57
CA LYS A 174 -3.45 26.75 -6.34
C LYS A 174 -4.12 26.71 -7.71
N ASP A 175 -4.36 27.89 -8.27
CA ASP A 175 -4.90 28.01 -9.62
C ASP A 175 -3.83 27.61 -10.64
N CYS A 176 -4.03 26.49 -11.34
CA CYS A 176 -3.06 25.93 -12.30
C CYS A 176 -2.72 26.88 -13.48
N ARG A 177 -3.50 27.94 -13.70
CA ARG A 177 -3.29 28.90 -14.80
C ARG A 177 -2.29 29.99 -14.41
N ILE A 178 -1.90 30.03 -13.13
CA ILE A 178 -0.77 30.79 -12.65
C ILE A 178 0.45 29.88 -12.79
N THR A 179 1.33 30.23 -13.71
CA THR A 179 2.50 29.44 -14.08
C THR A 179 3.76 30.27 -13.94
N VAL A 180 4.92 29.63 -14.08
CA VAL A 180 6.21 30.31 -14.18
C VAL A 180 6.35 31.21 -15.42
N ASP A 181 5.52 31.01 -16.45
CA ASP A 181 5.54 31.81 -17.68
C ASP A 181 4.44 32.89 -17.70
N GLY A 182 3.62 32.99 -16.64
CA GLY A 182 2.65 34.07 -16.47
C GLY A 182 1.32 33.66 -15.83
N ASP A 183 0.43 34.65 -15.67
CA ASP A 183 -0.94 34.50 -15.18
C ASP A 183 -1.94 34.50 -16.36
N PHE A 184 -2.48 33.32 -16.67
CA PHE A 184 -3.35 33.09 -17.81
C PHE A 184 -4.84 33.11 -17.47
N ARG A 185 -5.23 33.49 -16.24
CA ARG A 185 -6.65 33.49 -15.81
C ARG A 185 -7.54 34.44 -16.62
N SER A 186 -6.94 35.46 -17.24
CA SER A 186 -7.67 36.43 -18.09
C SER A 186 -7.87 35.96 -19.53
N THR A 187 -7.05 35.01 -19.99
CA THR A 187 -7.05 34.51 -21.37
C THR A 187 -7.59 33.09 -21.49
N MET A 188 -7.64 32.32 -20.39
CA MET A 188 -8.08 30.93 -20.35
C MET A 188 -9.06 30.67 -19.19
N SER A 189 -10.21 30.07 -19.49
CA SER A 189 -11.25 29.79 -18.50
C SER A 189 -11.03 28.50 -17.71
N THR A 190 -10.50 27.44 -18.33
CA THR A 190 -10.47 26.07 -17.78
C THR A 190 -9.05 25.59 -17.49
N GLY A 191 -8.08 25.86 -18.37
CA GLY A 191 -6.70 25.43 -18.18
C GLY A 191 -6.07 24.94 -19.47
N TRP A 192 -5.09 24.07 -19.33
CA TRP A 192 -4.31 23.48 -20.43
C TRP A 192 -5.03 22.25 -20.97
N SER A 193 -4.97 21.98 -22.28
CA SER A 193 -5.53 20.75 -22.86
C SER A 193 -4.44 19.70 -22.99
N VAL A 194 -4.50 18.65 -22.17
CA VAL A 194 -3.50 17.57 -22.16
C VAL A 194 -4.21 16.22 -22.12
N GLU A 195 -4.03 15.42 -23.18
CA GLU A 195 -4.61 14.08 -23.29
C GLU A 195 -3.98 13.11 -22.27
N GLY A 196 -4.80 12.30 -21.59
CA GLY A 196 -4.36 11.53 -20.43
C GLY A 196 -4.33 12.31 -19.12
N MET A 197 -4.64 13.60 -19.15
CA MET A 197 -4.75 14.47 -17.98
C MET A 197 -6.01 15.33 -18.10
N THR A 198 -5.84 16.65 -18.23
CA THR A 198 -6.91 17.66 -18.18
C THR A 198 -7.94 17.57 -19.31
N LYS A 199 -7.57 17.05 -20.48
CA LYS A 199 -8.49 16.97 -21.64
C LYS A 199 -9.71 16.09 -21.36
N GLU A 200 -9.55 15.07 -20.52
CA GLU A 200 -10.63 14.15 -20.10
C GLU A 200 -11.63 14.84 -19.16
N PHE A 201 -11.25 16.01 -18.62
CA PHE A 201 -12.06 16.86 -17.73
C PHE A 201 -12.48 18.16 -18.41
N GLY A 202 -12.59 18.17 -19.75
CA GLY A 202 -12.99 19.35 -20.52
C GLY A 202 -11.97 20.49 -20.46
N ASP A 203 -10.68 20.12 -20.41
CA ASP A 203 -9.53 21.02 -20.26
C ASP A 203 -9.50 21.78 -18.92
N ASP A 204 -10.36 21.41 -17.97
CA ASP A 204 -10.40 22.03 -16.64
C ASP A 204 -9.36 21.38 -15.73
N CYS A 205 -8.28 22.10 -15.47
CA CYS A 205 -7.19 21.61 -14.65
C CYS A 205 -7.57 21.47 -13.18
N MET A 206 -8.54 22.23 -12.68
CA MET A 206 -8.96 22.14 -11.28
C MET A 206 -9.86 20.94 -11.06
N LEU A 207 -10.69 20.59 -12.04
CA LEU A 207 -11.43 19.32 -12.05
C LEU A 207 -10.47 18.13 -12.14
N TYR A 208 -9.47 18.20 -13.00
CA TYR A 208 -8.42 17.18 -13.07
C TYR A 208 -7.68 17.02 -11.72
N ARG A 209 -7.25 18.12 -11.08
CA ARG A 209 -6.63 18.06 -9.73
C ARG A 209 -7.56 17.47 -8.68
N ALA A 210 -8.88 17.70 -8.79
CA ALA A 210 -9.85 17.05 -7.90
C ALA A 210 -9.89 15.54 -8.12
N ASN A 211 -9.81 15.07 -9.37
CA ASN A 211 -9.71 13.66 -9.68
C ASN A 211 -8.39 13.03 -9.20
N VAL A 212 -7.25 13.74 -9.32
CA VAL A 212 -5.98 13.26 -8.76
C VAL A 212 -6.10 13.07 -7.24
N ARG A 213 -6.72 14.02 -6.53
CA ARG A 213 -6.98 13.90 -5.09
C ARG A 213 -7.91 12.73 -4.76
N GLU A 214 -8.95 12.52 -5.57
CA GLU A 214 -9.89 11.41 -5.42
C GLU A 214 -9.19 10.06 -5.62
N ARG A 215 -8.35 9.92 -6.67
CA ARG A 215 -7.59 8.69 -6.94
C ARG A 215 -6.51 8.40 -5.91
N ALA A 216 -5.92 9.43 -5.31
CA ALA A 216 -4.93 9.24 -4.26
C ALA A 216 -5.53 8.62 -3.00
N GLN A 217 -6.84 8.81 -2.74
CA GLN A 217 -7.56 8.30 -1.57
C GLN A 217 -6.92 8.66 -0.20
N SER A 218 -5.91 9.53 -0.20
CA SER A 218 -5.13 9.98 0.96
C SER A 218 -4.73 11.46 0.79
N THR A 219 -4.36 12.11 1.90
CA THR A 219 -3.71 13.44 1.86
C THR A 219 -2.19 13.35 1.76
N SER A 220 -1.65 12.12 1.66
CA SER A 220 -0.22 11.86 1.48
C SER A 220 0.30 12.61 0.26
N THR A 221 1.17 13.58 0.49
CA THR A 221 1.86 14.32 -0.59
C THR A 221 2.63 13.42 -1.52
N HIS A 222 3.06 12.26 -1.03
CA HIS A 222 3.80 11.29 -1.82
C HIS A 222 2.91 10.63 -2.87
N ASP A 223 1.73 10.17 -2.47
CA ASP A 223 0.81 9.49 -3.40
C ASP A 223 0.20 10.48 -4.37
N LEU A 224 -0.21 11.64 -3.86
CA LEU A 224 -0.68 12.78 -4.66
C LEU A 224 0.36 13.19 -5.70
N GLY A 225 1.62 13.38 -5.27
CA GLY A 225 2.71 13.76 -6.17
C GLY A 225 3.04 12.66 -7.18
N SER A 226 3.03 11.39 -6.76
CA SER A 226 3.33 10.25 -7.62
C SER A 226 2.28 10.05 -8.70
N ILE A 227 1.00 10.09 -8.36
CA ILE A 227 -0.10 10.01 -9.34
C ILE A 227 -0.03 11.18 -10.33
N TRP A 228 0.24 12.38 -9.84
CA TRP A 228 0.31 13.58 -10.68
C TRP A 228 1.48 13.54 -11.66
N VAL A 229 2.62 12.97 -11.26
CA VAL A 229 3.76 12.71 -12.14
C VAL A 229 3.50 11.55 -13.09
N ASP A 230 2.85 10.48 -12.64
CA ASP A 230 2.52 9.31 -13.45
C ASP A 230 1.60 9.68 -14.64
N ASP A 231 0.54 10.47 -14.38
CA ASP A 231 -0.34 10.93 -15.46
C ASP A 231 0.42 11.82 -16.47
N ALA A 232 1.38 12.64 -16.01
CA ALA A 232 2.20 13.47 -16.88
C ALA A 232 3.13 12.63 -17.77
N VAL A 233 3.70 11.54 -17.22
CA VAL A 233 4.44 10.55 -18.01
C VAL A 233 3.50 9.87 -19.02
N GLY A 234 2.28 9.51 -18.61
CA GLY A 234 1.24 8.98 -19.49
C GLY A 234 0.85 9.94 -20.62
N ALA A 235 0.76 11.24 -20.35
CA ALA A 235 0.49 12.26 -21.36
C ALA A 235 1.63 12.40 -22.39
N ILE A 236 2.88 12.38 -21.93
CA ILE A 236 4.08 12.36 -22.80
C ILE A 236 4.08 11.09 -23.66
N TYR A 237 3.81 9.93 -23.07
CA TYR A 237 3.71 8.66 -23.78
C TYR A 237 2.65 8.70 -24.89
N LYS A 238 1.44 9.17 -24.57
CA LYS A 238 0.34 9.33 -25.54
C LYS A 238 0.70 10.32 -26.65
N ALA A 239 1.44 11.39 -26.34
CA ALA A 239 1.93 12.34 -27.34
C ALA A 239 2.91 11.69 -28.32
N LEU A 240 3.85 10.90 -27.82
CA LEU A 240 4.78 10.12 -28.66
C LEU A 240 4.05 9.08 -29.51
N GLU A 241 3.04 8.41 -28.95
CA GLU A 241 2.23 7.42 -29.67
C GLU A 241 1.46 8.08 -30.83
N ARG A 242 0.71 9.16 -30.57
CA ARG A 242 -0.10 9.82 -31.60
C ARG A 242 0.72 10.51 -32.68
N THR A 243 1.94 10.94 -32.36
CA THR A 243 2.89 11.50 -33.32
C THR A 243 3.73 10.42 -34.02
N SER A 244 3.52 9.14 -33.71
CA SER A 244 4.26 7.99 -34.27
C SER A 244 5.76 8.03 -34.01
N GLN A 245 6.17 8.63 -32.89
CA GLN A 245 7.56 8.75 -32.45
C GLN A 245 7.92 7.75 -31.34
N LEU A 246 6.91 7.17 -30.67
CA LEU A 246 7.10 6.30 -29.50
C LEU A 246 8.08 5.14 -29.75
N ASP A 247 7.93 4.44 -30.87
CA ASP A 247 8.76 3.27 -31.16
C ASP A 247 10.25 3.63 -31.30
N ASP A 248 10.55 4.87 -31.75
CA ASP A 248 11.89 5.38 -31.97
C ASP A 248 12.39 6.35 -30.87
N THR A 249 11.68 6.45 -29.75
CA THR A 249 12.07 7.32 -28.63
C THR A 249 12.60 6.50 -27.47
N VAL A 250 13.81 6.82 -27.01
CA VAL A 250 14.35 6.30 -25.75
C VAL A 250 13.83 7.16 -24.60
N ILE A 251 12.94 6.59 -23.78
CA ILE A 251 12.39 7.26 -22.58
C ILE A 251 13.09 6.70 -21.35
N LEU A 252 13.75 7.56 -20.58
CA LEU A 252 14.31 7.21 -19.27
C LEU A 252 13.58 7.99 -18.18
N PHE A 253 12.89 7.27 -17.30
CA PHE A 253 12.38 7.82 -16.06
C PHE A 253 13.38 7.54 -14.94
N GLN A 254 13.75 8.56 -14.17
CA GLN A 254 14.59 8.44 -12.97
C GLN A 254 14.36 9.61 -12.01
N LEU A 255 14.75 9.41 -10.74
CA LEU A 255 14.80 10.50 -9.75
C LEU A 255 16.20 11.12 -9.73
N ASP A 256 16.32 12.38 -9.29
CA ASP A 256 17.64 13.00 -9.12
C ASP A 256 18.33 12.53 -7.83
N HIS A 257 17.61 12.13 -6.78
CA HIS A 257 18.17 11.49 -5.59
C HIS A 257 17.12 10.68 -4.82
N GLY A 258 17.56 9.90 -3.82
CA GLY A 258 16.69 9.19 -2.89
C GLY A 258 16.01 10.14 -1.89
N LYS A 259 14.86 9.72 -1.34
CA LYS A 259 14.07 10.52 -0.39
C LYS A 259 14.49 10.29 1.06
N ALA A 260 14.70 9.03 1.45
CA ALA A 260 14.85 8.62 2.85
C ALA A 260 16.12 9.21 3.50
N GLY A 261 17.23 9.26 2.76
CA GLY A 261 18.51 9.82 3.22
C GLY A 261 18.97 11.01 2.37
N LYS A 262 18.06 11.91 2.00
CA LYS A 262 18.41 13.10 1.20
C LYS A 262 19.59 13.82 1.85
N ASP A 263 20.55 14.27 1.04
CA ASP A 263 21.81 14.89 1.44
C ASP A 263 22.92 13.93 1.95
N GLU A 264 22.62 12.65 2.16
CA GLU A 264 23.55 11.63 2.69
C GLU A 264 23.85 10.53 1.66
N ILE A 265 25.06 9.96 1.70
CA ILE A 265 25.49 8.93 0.74
C ILE A 265 25.04 7.50 1.10
N TRP A 266 24.14 7.36 2.08
CA TRP A 266 23.42 6.12 2.38
C TRP A 266 22.61 5.63 1.18
N GLU A 267 22.34 4.32 1.10
CA GLU A 267 21.48 3.75 0.04
C GLU A 267 20.15 4.49 -0.05
N GLY A 268 19.55 4.89 1.09
CA GLY A 268 18.31 5.68 1.12
C GLY A 268 18.40 7.08 0.47
N GLY A 269 19.61 7.64 0.33
CA GLY A 269 19.88 8.95 -0.27
C GLY A 269 20.33 8.91 -1.73
N ILE A 270 20.98 7.83 -2.15
CA ILE A 270 21.53 7.67 -3.51
C ILE A 270 20.81 6.64 -4.36
N ARG A 271 20.10 5.66 -3.80
CA ARG A 271 19.36 4.68 -4.61
C ARG A 271 18.07 5.31 -5.13
N ILE A 272 17.80 5.10 -6.42
CA ILE A 272 16.68 5.72 -7.14
C ILE A 272 15.95 4.69 -8.00
N PRO A 273 14.63 4.81 -8.19
CA PRO A 273 13.95 4.02 -9.20
C PRO A 273 14.33 4.55 -10.59
N GLN A 274 14.54 3.62 -11.53
CA GLN A 274 14.86 3.95 -12.91
C GLN A 274 14.20 2.95 -13.88
N PHE A 275 13.48 3.49 -14.87
CA PHE A 275 12.81 2.73 -15.91
C PHE A 275 13.26 3.26 -17.27
N ILE A 276 13.57 2.35 -18.20
CA ILE A 276 13.82 2.70 -19.60
C ILE A 276 12.77 2.04 -20.49
N HIS A 277 12.28 2.78 -21.47
CA HIS A 277 11.40 2.30 -22.52
C HIS A 277 11.98 2.67 -23.88
N TYR A 278 12.11 1.69 -24.78
CA TYR A 278 12.52 1.89 -26.17
C TYR A 278 12.05 0.69 -27.01
N PRO A 279 10.83 0.74 -27.61
CA PRO A 279 10.22 -0.40 -28.28
C PRO A 279 11.05 -0.96 -29.44
N ASN A 280 11.68 -0.12 -30.28
CA ASN A 280 12.51 -0.58 -31.40
C ASN A 280 13.75 -1.37 -30.93
N GLY A 281 14.30 -1.06 -29.76
CA GLY A 281 15.44 -1.77 -29.18
C GLY A 281 15.06 -2.99 -28.36
N PHE A 282 14.16 -2.83 -27.39
CA PHE A 282 13.87 -3.85 -26.38
C PHE A 282 12.64 -4.72 -26.70
N GLY A 283 11.79 -4.30 -27.64
CA GLY A 283 10.44 -4.80 -27.82
C GLY A 283 9.48 -4.33 -26.72
N THR A 284 8.32 -4.97 -26.62
CA THR A 284 7.24 -4.59 -25.69
C THR A 284 7.17 -5.43 -24.43
N ALA A 285 8.02 -6.44 -24.28
CA ALA A 285 8.03 -7.31 -23.11
C ALA A 285 8.76 -6.63 -21.94
N SER A 286 8.09 -6.55 -20.78
CA SER A 286 8.70 -6.07 -19.54
C SER A 286 9.85 -6.96 -19.10
N ARG A 287 10.95 -6.35 -18.65
CA ARG A 287 12.15 -7.04 -18.17
C ARG A 287 12.72 -6.33 -16.94
N THR A 288 13.34 -7.10 -16.06
CA THR A 288 14.13 -6.58 -14.94
C THR A 288 15.62 -6.77 -15.21
N TRP A 289 16.42 -5.81 -14.77
CA TRP A 289 17.87 -5.86 -14.85
C TRP A 289 18.47 -5.27 -13.58
N ASP A 290 19.42 -6.01 -13.01
CA ASP A 290 20.04 -5.82 -11.70
C ASP A 290 21.51 -5.39 -11.80
N GLY A 291 22.00 -5.07 -13.01
CA GLY A 291 23.30 -4.42 -13.16
C GLY A 291 23.29 -3.04 -12.51
N MET A 292 24.34 -2.73 -11.73
CA MET A 292 24.49 -1.41 -11.12
C MET A 292 24.66 -0.34 -12.20
N VAL A 293 23.88 0.74 -12.11
CA VAL A 293 23.96 1.92 -12.98
C VAL A 293 23.90 3.20 -12.17
N SER A 294 24.39 4.29 -12.73
CA SER A 294 24.39 5.61 -12.09
C SER A 294 23.91 6.73 -13.01
N THR A 295 23.47 7.86 -12.45
CA THR A 295 23.06 9.05 -13.20
C THR A 295 24.16 9.58 -14.15
N ILE A 296 25.44 9.34 -13.85
CA ILE A 296 26.55 9.66 -14.77
C ILE A 296 26.53 8.84 -16.06
N ASP A 297 25.90 7.66 -16.08
CA ASP A 297 25.81 6.79 -17.26
C ASP A 297 24.77 7.27 -18.28
N VAL A 298 23.89 8.19 -17.90
CA VAL A 298 22.77 8.65 -18.74
C VAL A 298 23.30 9.31 -20.02
N GLY A 299 24.22 10.27 -19.87
CA GLY A 299 24.86 10.96 -21.00
C GLY A 299 25.46 10.02 -22.04
N PRO A 300 26.45 9.17 -21.69
CA PRO A 300 27.07 8.28 -22.67
C PRO A 300 26.09 7.24 -23.22
N THR A 301 25.09 6.80 -22.44
CA THR A 301 24.08 5.85 -22.93
C THR A 301 23.17 6.48 -23.99
N PHE A 302 22.67 7.69 -23.74
CA PHE A 302 21.77 8.39 -24.67
C PHE A 302 22.47 8.71 -25.99
N LEU A 303 23.72 9.15 -25.92
CA LEU A 303 24.53 9.41 -27.12
C LEU A 303 24.81 8.13 -27.92
N ASP A 304 25.03 7.00 -27.25
CA ASP A 304 25.19 5.69 -27.90
C ASP A 304 23.88 5.23 -28.58
N TYR A 305 22.71 5.39 -27.95
CA TYR A 305 21.42 5.13 -28.62
C TYR A 305 21.20 6.03 -29.84
N ALA A 306 21.62 7.31 -29.76
CA ALA A 306 21.59 8.24 -30.89
C ALA A 306 22.66 7.96 -31.97
N GLY A 307 23.54 6.96 -31.77
CA GLY A 307 24.60 6.63 -32.72
C GLY A 307 25.74 7.65 -32.77
N ILE A 308 25.83 8.54 -31.78
CA ILE A 308 26.90 9.54 -31.67
C ILE A 308 28.14 8.89 -31.07
N SER A 309 29.10 8.51 -31.92
CA SER A 309 30.31 7.80 -31.49
C SER A 309 31.25 8.65 -30.63
N GLU A 310 32.08 8.00 -29.81
CA GLU A 310 33.17 8.65 -29.05
C GLU A 310 34.17 9.43 -29.93
N SER A 311 34.26 9.11 -31.23
CA SER A 311 35.13 9.81 -32.18
C SER A 311 34.54 11.11 -32.73
N ASN A 312 33.31 11.44 -32.37
CA ASN A 312 32.64 12.66 -32.81
C ASN A 312 33.41 13.90 -32.31
N PRO A 313 33.63 14.93 -33.16
CA PRO A 313 34.44 16.10 -32.79
C PRO A 313 33.85 16.95 -31.66
N HIS A 314 32.56 16.81 -31.37
CA HIS A 314 31.85 17.50 -30.29
C HIS A 314 31.75 16.66 -29.01
N MET A 315 32.29 15.45 -28.99
CA MET A 315 32.34 14.64 -27.78
C MET A 315 33.35 15.19 -26.79
N TYR A 316 33.02 15.00 -25.51
CA TYR A 316 33.87 15.35 -24.39
C TYR A 316 34.02 14.14 -23.45
N PRO A 317 35.08 14.08 -22.64
CA PRO A 317 35.28 12.97 -21.71
C PRO A 317 34.21 12.97 -20.61
N MET A 318 33.50 11.85 -20.45
CA MET A 318 32.51 11.59 -19.39
C MET A 318 33.06 10.57 -18.37
N ASP A 319 32.54 10.58 -17.15
CA ASP A 319 32.89 9.59 -16.12
C ASP A 319 31.99 8.34 -16.18
N GLY A 320 30.77 8.47 -16.74
CA GLY A 320 29.85 7.35 -16.90
C GLY A 320 30.19 6.40 -18.04
N ARG A 321 29.49 5.27 -18.11
CA ARG A 321 29.62 4.25 -19.17
C ARG A 321 28.27 4.02 -19.84
N SER A 322 28.25 3.90 -21.16
CA SER A 322 27.05 3.42 -21.85
C SER A 322 26.73 2.00 -21.39
N TRP A 323 25.53 1.78 -20.86
CA TRP A 323 25.02 0.44 -20.56
C TRP A 323 24.23 -0.18 -21.70
N LYS A 324 24.07 0.49 -22.85
CA LYS A 324 23.31 -0.01 -24.01
C LYS A 324 23.69 -1.45 -24.36
N ASN A 325 24.97 -1.71 -24.61
CA ASN A 325 25.44 -3.06 -24.93
C ASN A 325 25.22 -4.08 -23.80
N ALA A 326 25.23 -3.66 -22.53
CA ALA A 326 25.01 -4.56 -21.40
C ALA A 326 23.53 -5.01 -21.31
N ILE A 327 22.61 -4.16 -21.75
CA ILE A 327 21.16 -4.41 -21.72
C ILE A 327 20.66 -5.02 -23.02
N ASP A 328 21.17 -4.58 -24.17
CA ASP A 328 20.81 -5.13 -25.48
C ASP A 328 21.25 -6.60 -25.61
N ASN A 329 22.39 -6.97 -24.99
CA ASN A 329 22.93 -8.33 -25.00
C ASN A 329 22.47 -9.20 -23.82
N ILE A 330 21.26 -9.01 -23.30
CA ILE A 330 20.60 -9.94 -22.34
C ILE A 330 20.49 -11.39 -22.89
N LEU A 331 20.93 -11.65 -24.13
CA LEU A 331 21.11 -12.98 -24.73
C LEU A 331 22.53 -13.59 -24.65
N GLY A 332 23.53 -12.95 -24.01
CA GLY A 332 24.80 -13.66 -23.78
C GLY A 332 26.08 -12.91 -23.36
N SER A 333 26.07 -11.61 -23.03
CA SER A 333 27.32 -10.91 -22.63
C SER A 333 27.21 -9.91 -21.48
N GLY A 334 26.11 -9.91 -20.72
CA GLY A 334 25.92 -9.00 -19.57
C GLY A 334 26.76 -9.33 -18.33
N ASP A 335 27.53 -10.42 -18.34
CA ASP A 335 28.24 -10.95 -17.17
C ASP A 335 29.40 -10.04 -16.69
N ASP A 336 30.11 -9.38 -17.61
CA ASP A 336 31.24 -8.50 -17.24
C ASP A 336 30.78 -7.22 -16.52
N TRP A 337 29.69 -6.61 -16.99
CA TRP A 337 29.13 -5.41 -16.35
C TRP A 337 28.71 -5.68 -14.91
N LYS A 338 28.01 -6.79 -14.68
CA LYS A 338 27.54 -7.14 -13.34
C LYS A 338 28.69 -7.59 -12.43
N ALA A 339 29.68 -8.30 -12.97
CA ALA A 339 30.79 -8.83 -12.18
C ALA A 339 31.83 -7.78 -11.78
N ASN A 340 32.10 -6.77 -12.61
CA ASN A 340 33.30 -5.92 -12.45
C ASN A 340 33.02 -4.42 -12.25
N ARG A 341 31.76 -4.03 -12.03
CA ARG A 341 31.40 -2.62 -11.89
C ARG A 341 31.44 -2.16 -10.44
N CYS A 342 32.09 -1.03 -10.21
CA CYS A 342 32.00 -0.26 -8.98
C CYS A 342 31.40 1.12 -9.25
N LEU A 343 30.63 1.64 -8.31
CA LEU A 343 30.07 2.99 -8.34
C LEU A 343 30.71 3.83 -7.24
N PHE A 344 30.94 5.11 -7.53
CA PHE A 344 31.41 6.09 -6.56
C PHE A 344 30.30 7.10 -6.27
N PHE A 345 30.29 7.62 -5.05
CA PHE A 345 29.27 8.57 -4.57
C PHE A 345 29.92 9.72 -3.80
N GLU A 346 29.32 10.90 -3.91
CA GLU A 346 29.84 12.11 -3.31
C GLU A 346 28.74 13.06 -2.79
N SER A 347 28.95 13.56 -1.58
CA SER A 347 28.20 14.63 -0.95
C SER A 347 29.20 15.43 -0.14
N SER A 348 29.15 16.76 -0.18
CA SER A 348 30.08 17.66 0.52
C SER A 348 31.53 17.15 0.49
N GLU A 349 32.12 16.75 1.61
CA GLU A 349 33.48 16.18 1.68
C GLU A 349 33.47 14.66 1.85
N GLU A 350 32.29 14.05 1.92
CA GLU A 350 32.06 12.62 2.04
C GLU A 350 32.23 11.93 0.69
N ARG A 351 32.83 10.72 0.73
CA ARG A 351 33.07 9.89 -0.44
C ARG A 351 32.73 8.44 -0.14
N SER A 352 32.15 7.74 -1.11
CA SER A 352 31.89 6.32 -0.99
C SER A 352 32.20 5.59 -2.30
N VAL A 353 32.56 4.32 -2.19
CA VAL A 353 32.64 3.38 -3.31
C VAL A 353 31.85 2.13 -2.97
N ARG A 354 31.08 1.63 -3.93
CA ARG A 354 30.39 0.35 -3.86
C ARG A 354 30.83 -0.57 -4.98
N CYS A 355 31.23 -1.79 -4.62
CA CYS A 355 31.55 -2.88 -5.56
C CYS A 355 30.78 -4.12 -5.13
N GLY A 356 29.77 -4.54 -5.92
CA GLY A 356 28.89 -5.65 -5.53
C GLY A 356 28.15 -5.36 -4.22
N CYS A 357 28.35 -6.24 -3.22
CA CYS A 357 27.76 -6.09 -1.89
C CYS A 357 28.52 -5.08 -1.01
N ASP A 358 29.80 -4.85 -1.29
CA ASP A 358 30.65 -4.10 -0.38
C ASP A 358 30.56 -2.61 -0.66
N LYS A 359 30.27 -1.82 0.37
CA LYS A 359 30.24 -0.35 0.29
C LYS A 359 31.14 0.26 1.35
N TYR A 360 32.09 1.06 0.89
CA TYR A 360 33.07 1.74 1.72
C TYR A 360 32.77 3.23 1.79
N PHE A 361 33.00 3.84 2.95
CA PHE A 361 32.81 5.27 3.22
C PHE A 361 34.13 5.90 3.68
N GLN A 362 34.40 7.10 3.19
CA GLN A 362 35.36 8.04 3.72
C GLN A 362 34.62 9.30 4.15
N LEU A 363 34.61 9.58 5.45
CA LEU A 363 33.73 10.54 6.09
C LEU A 363 34.51 11.71 6.68
N SER A 364 33.98 12.93 6.47
CA SER A 364 34.57 14.15 7.01
C SER A 364 34.41 14.23 8.54
N SER A 365 35.12 15.17 9.18
CA SER A 365 34.93 15.42 10.62
C SER A 365 33.49 15.84 10.96
N SER A 366 32.76 16.41 10.01
CA SER A 366 31.40 16.94 10.14
C SER A 366 30.35 16.11 9.40
N SER A 367 30.69 14.89 8.96
CA SER A 367 29.77 14.03 8.20
C SER A 367 28.45 13.82 8.97
N PRO A 368 27.30 14.06 8.32
CA PRO A 368 25.98 13.74 8.89
C PRO A 368 25.81 12.24 9.11
N GLU A 369 26.34 11.39 8.22
CA GLU A 369 26.22 9.93 8.27
C GLU A 369 26.75 9.36 9.58
N LYS A 370 27.97 9.72 9.99
CA LYS A 370 28.52 9.22 11.27
C LYS A 370 27.82 9.83 12.49
N ALA A 371 27.24 11.03 12.35
CA ALA A 371 26.51 11.67 13.43
C ALA A 371 25.16 10.95 13.65
N GLU A 372 24.48 10.62 12.56
CA GLU A 372 23.26 9.81 12.53
C GLU A 372 23.53 8.39 13.03
N ALA A 373 24.52 7.69 12.47
CA ALA A 373 24.88 6.32 12.89
C ALA A 373 25.29 6.26 14.37
N ALA A 374 26.03 7.27 14.86
CA ALA A 374 26.35 7.37 16.28
C ALA A 374 25.12 7.69 17.15
N ALA A 375 24.19 8.51 16.66
CA ALA A 375 22.94 8.81 17.37
C ALA A 375 22.03 7.58 17.45
N ASN A 376 22.03 6.74 16.42
CA ASN A 376 21.28 5.49 16.35
C ASN A 376 21.98 4.31 17.06
N GLY A 377 23.19 4.52 17.60
CA GLY A 377 23.92 3.48 18.34
C GLY A 377 24.40 2.31 17.46
N TRP A 378 24.56 2.54 16.17
CA TRP A 378 24.88 1.51 15.18
C TRP A 378 26.24 0.83 15.45
N PRO A 379 26.31 -0.52 15.44
CA PRO A 379 27.54 -1.25 15.74
C PRO A 379 28.73 -0.83 14.87
N GLY A 380 29.86 -0.51 15.51
CA GLY A 380 31.09 -0.10 14.83
C GLY A 380 31.10 1.35 14.32
N TRP A 381 30.03 2.11 14.56
CA TRP A 381 29.94 3.54 14.27
C TRP A 381 30.16 4.38 15.54
N ASN A 382 30.81 5.52 15.40
CA ASN A 382 30.91 6.54 16.44
C ASN A 382 31.20 7.92 15.81
N THR A 383 31.14 8.98 16.61
CA THR A 383 31.35 10.36 16.13
C THR A 383 32.76 10.63 15.59
N ASN A 384 33.74 9.77 15.90
CA ASN A 384 35.11 9.83 15.36
C ASN A 384 35.32 8.88 14.18
N THR A 385 34.30 8.15 13.71
CA THR A 385 34.40 7.31 12.52
C THR A 385 34.80 8.17 11.32
N ALA A 386 35.97 7.90 10.76
CA ALA A 386 36.47 8.53 9.54
C ALA A 386 36.33 7.62 8.32
N GLU A 387 36.25 6.31 8.54
CA GLU A 387 36.14 5.28 7.51
C GLU A 387 35.19 4.18 8.00
N ALA A 388 34.37 3.66 7.09
CA ALA A 388 33.47 2.55 7.37
C ALA A 388 33.35 1.61 6.18
N LEU A 389 33.05 0.35 6.45
CA LEU A 389 32.75 -0.67 5.46
C LEU A 389 31.46 -1.36 5.89
N VAL A 390 30.52 -1.51 4.96
CA VAL A 390 29.25 -2.21 5.17
C VAL A 390 29.05 -3.27 4.09
N ASP A 391 28.29 -4.31 4.42
CA ASP A 391 27.89 -5.38 3.50
C ASP A 391 26.39 -5.23 3.22
N LEU A 392 26.04 -4.96 1.96
CA LEU A 392 24.68 -4.72 1.50
C LEU A 392 23.94 -6.00 1.11
N CYS A 393 24.50 -7.17 1.39
CA CYS A 393 23.90 -8.46 1.04
C CYS A 393 23.48 -9.27 2.26
N ASP A 394 22.44 -10.08 2.08
CA ASP A 394 22.03 -11.07 3.07
C ASP A 394 23.02 -12.25 3.15
N THR A 395 22.76 -13.17 4.08
CA THR A 395 23.57 -14.39 4.24
C THR A 395 23.56 -15.32 3.03
N SER A 396 22.63 -15.16 2.10
CA SER A 396 22.56 -15.88 0.83
C SER A 396 23.33 -15.16 -0.29
N GLY A 397 23.92 -13.99 -0.02
CA GLY A 397 24.63 -13.16 -0.98
C GLY A 397 23.72 -12.32 -1.87
N ASN A 398 22.42 -12.23 -1.55
CA ASN A 398 21.48 -11.39 -2.29
C ASN A 398 21.57 -9.96 -1.80
N TYR A 399 21.65 -9.02 -2.74
CA TYR A 399 21.57 -7.60 -2.43
C TYR A 399 20.23 -7.29 -1.76
N VAL A 400 20.29 -6.71 -0.57
CA VAL A 400 19.13 -6.28 0.22
C VAL A 400 19.01 -4.78 0.13
N VAL A 401 17.79 -4.31 -0.02
CA VAL A 401 17.49 -2.88 0.00
C VAL A 401 17.69 -2.37 1.43
N ALA A 402 18.72 -1.56 1.64
CA ALA A 402 18.87 -0.81 2.87
C ALA A 402 17.81 0.30 2.96
N ASP A 403 17.01 0.26 4.02
CA ASP A 403 16.31 1.42 4.56
C ASP A 403 17.22 2.10 5.62
N LEU A 404 16.79 3.21 6.24
CA LEU A 404 17.54 3.85 7.33
C LEU A 404 17.22 3.24 8.71
N SER A 405 16.74 1.99 8.76
CA SER A 405 16.39 1.31 10.02
C SER A 405 17.61 0.64 10.66
N VAL A 406 17.46 0.14 11.89
CA VAL A 406 18.50 -0.64 12.59
C VAL A 406 18.76 -2.01 11.95
N THR A 407 17.84 -2.53 11.14
CA THR A 407 18.02 -3.77 10.35
C THR A 407 18.63 -3.50 8.98
N SER A 408 18.92 -2.22 8.66
CA SER A 408 19.64 -1.84 7.47
C SER A 408 20.97 -2.58 7.37
N PRO A 409 21.30 -3.16 6.20
CA PRO A 409 22.65 -3.63 5.91
C PRO A 409 23.73 -2.56 6.15
N GLU A 410 23.39 -1.26 6.11
CA GLU A 410 24.32 -0.15 6.39
C GLU A 410 24.52 0.11 7.90
N ALA A 411 23.69 -0.48 8.78
CA ALA A 411 23.74 -0.26 10.22
C ALA A 411 24.95 -0.90 10.92
N VAL A 412 25.70 -1.78 10.26
CA VAL A 412 26.86 -2.47 10.86
C VAL A 412 28.14 -2.11 10.12
N ASN A 413 29.03 -1.39 10.79
CA ASN A 413 30.37 -1.12 10.28
C ASN A 413 31.29 -2.33 10.53
N ILE A 414 31.52 -3.11 9.48
CA ILE A 414 32.34 -4.34 9.49
C ILE A 414 33.83 -4.10 9.21
N ILE A 415 34.29 -2.83 9.18
CA ILE A 415 35.69 -2.51 8.87
C ILE A 415 36.70 -3.20 9.80
N ALA A 416 36.31 -3.42 11.06
CA ALA A 416 37.16 -4.09 12.06
C ALA A 416 37.30 -5.59 11.80
N SER A 417 36.27 -6.25 11.26
CA SER A 417 36.29 -7.67 10.89
C SER A 417 36.86 -7.90 9.50
N GLU A 418 36.74 -6.93 8.59
CA GLU A 418 37.15 -7.02 7.19
C GLU A 418 38.17 -5.94 6.76
N PRO A 419 39.31 -5.76 7.47
CA PRO A 419 40.24 -4.65 7.24
C PRO A 419 40.95 -4.72 5.88
N GLN A 420 41.15 -5.93 5.33
CA GLN A 420 41.79 -6.10 4.02
C GLN A 420 40.88 -5.61 2.88
N LYS A 421 39.59 -5.94 2.96
CA LYS A 421 38.57 -5.49 2.00
C LYS A 421 38.40 -3.98 2.04
N ALA A 422 38.39 -3.40 3.25
CA ALA A 422 38.37 -1.95 3.42
C ALA A 422 39.61 -1.26 2.81
N PHE A 423 40.80 -1.84 2.98
CA PHE A 423 42.03 -1.33 2.36
C PHE A 423 41.99 -1.38 0.83
N GLU A 424 41.40 -2.42 0.25
CA GLU A 424 41.24 -2.55 -1.21
C GLU A 424 40.27 -1.50 -1.77
N LEU A 425 39.11 -1.33 -1.12
CA LEU A 425 38.10 -0.34 -1.52
C LEU A 425 38.57 1.09 -1.28
N SER A 426 39.30 1.37 -0.20
CA SER A 426 39.89 2.69 0.04
C SER A 426 40.96 3.03 -0.99
N GLY A 427 41.77 2.06 -1.42
CA GLY A 427 42.71 2.22 -2.54
C GLY A 427 42.00 2.51 -3.87
N LEU A 428 40.89 1.82 -4.13
CA LEU A 428 40.05 2.06 -5.30
C LEU A 428 39.43 3.46 -5.28
N LEU A 429 38.91 3.89 -4.13
CA LEU A 429 38.38 5.23 -3.93
C LEU A 429 39.47 6.29 -4.11
N GLN A 430 40.66 6.10 -3.55
CA GLN A 430 41.78 7.03 -3.72
C GLN A 430 42.21 7.14 -5.19
N CYS A 431 42.21 6.03 -5.93
CA CYS A 431 42.47 6.06 -7.38
C CYS A 431 41.40 6.90 -8.10
N HIS A 432 40.12 6.72 -7.76
CA HIS A 432 39.05 7.53 -8.32
C HIS A 432 39.25 9.02 -8.03
N LEU A 433 39.50 9.38 -6.77
CA LEU A 433 39.78 10.75 -6.33
C LEU A 433 40.98 11.36 -7.09
N ASP A 434 42.07 10.60 -7.26
CA ASP A 434 43.23 11.04 -8.04
C ASP A 434 42.90 11.34 -9.52
N LYS A 435 41.91 10.65 -10.09
CA LYS A 435 41.46 10.80 -11.47
C LYS A 435 40.35 11.85 -11.64
N THR A 436 39.66 12.23 -10.56
CA THR A 436 38.67 13.31 -10.53
C THR A 436 39.22 14.65 -10.07
N LYS A 437 40.52 14.72 -9.75
CA LYS A 437 41.25 15.95 -9.43
C LYS A 437 41.05 17.08 -10.46
N ALA A 438 41.01 18.29 -9.92
CA ALA A 438 40.72 19.53 -10.62
C ALA A 438 41.67 19.92 -11.77
N ASP A 439 42.90 19.40 -11.76
CA ASP A 439 43.96 19.70 -12.72
C ASP A 439 44.24 18.55 -13.70
N VAL A 440 43.48 17.46 -13.62
CA VAL A 440 43.66 16.25 -14.44
C VAL A 440 42.50 16.12 -15.42
N ALA A 441 42.80 15.98 -16.71
CA ALA A 441 41.80 15.64 -17.72
C ALA A 441 41.15 14.28 -17.39
N PRO A 442 39.84 14.09 -17.61
CA PRO A 442 39.19 12.85 -17.22
C PRO A 442 39.84 11.65 -17.92
N THR A 443 40.35 10.69 -17.15
CA THR A 443 40.89 9.43 -17.71
C THR A 443 40.17 8.27 -17.02
N TYR A 444 39.45 7.49 -17.81
CA TYR A 444 38.24 6.79 -17.36
C TYR A 444 38.39 5.26 -17.19
N PHE A 445 39.59 4.67 -17.33
CA PHE A 445 39.70 3.21 -17.50
C PHE A 445 40.53 2.40 -16.49
N GLU A 446 41.11 2.98 -15.44
CA GLU A 446 42.28 2.30 -14.81
C GLU A 446 42.16 1.93 -13.33
N CYS A 447 41.10 2.30 -12.61
CA CYS A 447 41.06 2.02 -11.17
C CYS A 447 40.53 0.60 -10.83
N GLY A 448 39.82 -0.08 -11.74
CA GLY A 448 39.19 -1.38 -11.45
C GLY A 448 40.11 -2.59 -11.66
N GLY A 449 40.48 -3.27 -10.58
CA GLY A 449 41.12 -4.59 -10.60
C GLY A 449 40.41 -5.55 -9.65
N ASN A 450 39.97 -6.70 -10.18
CA ASN A 450 39.42 -7.90 -9.52
C ASN A 450 39.40 -7.92 -7.98
N THR A 451 38.27 -7.58 -7.37
CA THR A 451 37.92 -8.01 -6.01
C THR A 451 36.44 -8.38 -5.82
N ALA A 452 35.57 -8.23 -6.82
CA ALA A 452 34.13 -8.41 -6.65
C ALA A 452 33.67 -9.87 -6.67
N THR A 453 32.83 -10.23 -5.68
CA THR A 453 32.01 -11.45 -5.65
C THR A 453 30.95 -11.40 -6.76
N PRO A 454 30.62 -12.54 -7.43
CA PRO A 454 29.65 -12.54 -8.53
C PRO A 454 28.22 -12.21 -8.04
N PRO A 455 27.37 -11.62 -8.90
CA PRO A 455 25.97 -11.33 -8.55
C PRO A 455 25.08 -12.59 -8.61
N PRO A 456 24.05 -12.71 -7.76
CA PRO A 456 23.13 -13.85 -7.75
C PRO A 456 22.07 -13.77 -8.86
N THR A 457 21.47 -14.93 -9.17
CA THR A 457 20.58 -15.16 -10.33
C THR A 457 19.08 -15.06 -9.94
N PRO A 458 18.21 -14.37 -10.70
CA PRO A 458 16.77 -14.34 -10.41
C PRO A 458 16.05 -15.65 -10.73
N ALA A 459 15.09 -16.04 -9.88
CA ALA A 459 14.25 -17.22 -10.07
C ALA A 459 13.09 -16.98 -11.05
N THR A 460 12.92 -17.85 -12.05
CA THR A 460 11.81 -17.85 -13.02
C THR A 460 10.73 -18.88 -12.65
N LEU A 461 9.45 -18.49 -12.64
CA LEU A 461 8.30 -19.40 -12.49
C LEU A 461 7.74 -19.87 -13.86
N PRO A 462 7.28 -21.13 -14.01
CA PRO A 462 6.65 -21.63 -15.25
C PRO A 462 5.11 -21.54 -15.23
N PRO A 463 4.43 -21.53 -16.41
CA PRO A 463 2.99 -21.31 -16.53
C PRO A 463 2.15 -22.61 -16.42
N THR A 464 0.93 -22.46 -15.88
CA THR A 464 -0.08 -23.52 -15.67
C THR A 464 -1.04 -23.67 -16.87
N PRO A 465 -1.53 -24.89 -17.21
CA PRO A 465 -2.61 -25.07 -18.20
C PRO A 465 -3.99 -25.41 -17.58
N ALA A 466 -5.05 -25.02 -18.29
CA ALA A 466 -6.49 -25.13 -17.94
C ALA A 466 -7.16 -26.51 -18.28
N PRO A 467 -8.38 -26.80 -17.77
CA PRO A 467 -8.89 -28.16 -17.54
C PRO A 467 -9.89 -28.70 -18.61
N SER A 468 -10.22 -30.00 -18.53
CA SER A 468 -11.21 -30.68 -19.39
C SER A 468 -12.37 -31.32 -18.63
N LEU A 469 -13.61 -31.04 -19.07
CA LEU A 469 -14.90 -31.57 -18.57
C LEU A 469 -15.28 -32.94 -19.16
N ARG A 470 -15.99 -33.78 -18.39
CA ARG A 470 -16.98 -34.79 -18.87
C ARG A 470 -18.09 -35.03 -17.85
N GLY A 471 -19.35 -35.09 -18.32
CA GLY A 471 -20.55 -35.43 -17.55
C GLY A 471 -21.13 -36.82 -17.84
N THR A 472 -22.31 -37.13 -17.26
CA THR A 472 -23.46 -37.91 -17.82
C THR A 472 -24.52 -38.29 -16.76
N THR A 473 -25.76 -37.75 -16.89
CA THR A 473 -27.11 -38.40 -17.07
C THR A 473 -27.31 -39.92 -16.73
N ILE A 474 -28.43 -40.53 -16.27
CA ILE A 474 -29.90 -40.25 -16.22
C ILE A 474 -30.71 -41.49 -15.64
N ASN A 475 -31.88 -41.28 -14.99
CA ASN A 475 -33.20 -42.05 -14.99
C ASN A 475 -33.64 -43.24 -14.05
N PRO A 476 -34.97 -43.54 -13.95
CA PRO A 476 -35.75 -43.75 -12.70
C PRO A 476 -36.60 -45.07 -12.70
N THR A 477 -37.73 -45.12 -11.94
CA THR A 477 -38.94 -46.03 -11.96
C THR A 477 -39.22 -46.68 -10.58
N ASN A 478 -40.41 -46.98 -10.05
CA ASN A 478 -41.87 -46.70 -10.24
C ASN A 478 -42.62 -47.11 -8.91
N PRO A 479 -43.94 -46.80 -8.72
CA PRO A 479 -44.71 -46.88 -7.44
C PRO A 479 -45.66 -48.12 -7.38
N PRO A 480 -46.79 -48.23 -6.61
CA PRO A 480 -47.40 -47.45 -5.48
C PRO A 480 -47.98 -48.33 -4.31
N GLU A 481 -48.54 -47.72 -3.25
CA GLU A 481 -49.64 -48.31 -2.44
C GLU A 481 -50.56 -47.19 -1.88
N GLU A 482 -51.87 -47.41 -1.89
CA GLU A 482 -52.95 -46.46 -1.53
C GLU A 482 -53.16 -46.32 -0.01
N ASP A 483 -53.33 -45.09 0.49
CA ASP A 483 -53.91 -44.81 1.81
C ASP A 483 -54.97 -43.69 1.76
N THR A 484 -56.06 -43.96 2.47
CA THR A 484 -57.26 -43.16 2.66
C THR A 484 -56.98 -41.84 3.39
N THR A 485 -57.07 -40.70 2.68
CA THR A 485 -56.84 -39.36 3.24
C THR A 485 -57.90 -38.35 2.76
N PRO A 486 -58.14 -37.24 3.50
CA PRO A 486 -59.01 -36.14 3.07
C PRO A 486 -58.58 -35.63 1.68
N PRO A 487 -59.45 -34.92 0.91
CA PRO A 487 -59.18 -34.57 -0.48
C PRO A 487 -57.76 -34.07 -0.65
N ILE A 488 -56.92 -34.88 -1.31
CA ILE A 488 -55.50 -34.61 -1.35
C ILE A 488 -55.30 -33.57 -2.45
N VAL A 489 -55.06 -32.33 -2.04
CA VAL A 489 -54.51 -31.32 -2.92
C VAL A 489 -52.99 -31.45 -2.84
N HIS A 490 -52.37 -31.99 -3.87
CA HIS A 490 -50.92 -32.07 -4.00
C HIS A 490 -50.41 -30.78 -4.64
N PHE A 491 -49.39 -30.21 -4.03
CA PHE A 491 -48.67 -29.06 -4.56
C PHE A 491 -47.30 -29.53 -5.02
N PHE A 492 -46.91 -29.17 -6.24
CA PHE A 492 -45.58 -29.43 -6.75
C PHE A 492 -44.83 -28.09 -6.84
N ASN A 493 -43.55 -28.10 -6.43
CA ASN A 493 -42.56 -27.00 -6.48
C ASN A 493 -42.48 -25.97 -5.33
N THR A 494 -43.20 -26.10 -4.21
CA THR A 494 -42.83 -25.34 -2.99
C THR A 494 -43.06 -26.15 -1.73
N GLU A 495 -42.02 -26.81 -1.26
CA GLU A 495 -41.95 -27.30 0.13
C GLU A 495 -41.72 -26.10 1.07
N ALA A 496 -42.12 -26.23 2.33
CA ALA A 496 -41.85 -25.19 3.31
C ALA A 496 -40.32 -24.95 3.39
N GLY A 497 -39.89 -23.70 3.25
CA GLY A 497 -38.46 -23.34 3.21
C GLY A 497 -37.82 -23.36 1.81
N THR A 498 -38.60 -23.47 0.73
CA THR A 498 -38.08 -23.34 -0.65
C THR A 498 -37.61 -21.91 -0.92
N TYR A 499 -36.48 -21.76 -1.63
CA TYR A 499 -35.96 -20.48 -2.12
C TYR A 499 -36.22 -20.33 -3.61
N LEU A 500 -36.78 -19.19 -4.02
CA LEU A 500 -37.19 -18.90 -5.39
C LEU A 500 -36.38 -17.72 -5.92
N THR A 501 -35.90 -17.81 -7.17
CA THR A 501 -35.09 -16.76 -7.81
C THR A 501 -35.81 -16.04 -8.94
N THR A 502 -36.97 -16.55 -9.37
CA THR A 502 -37.75 -15.96 -10.46
C THR A 502 -38.84 -15.06 -9.90
N ASN A 503 -39.02 -13.86 -10.45
CA ASN A 503 -40.10 -12.93 -10.04
C ASN A 503 -41.50 -13.44 -10.39
N THR A 504 -41.61 -14.56 -11.12
CA THR A 504 -42.88 -15.17 -11.54
C THR A 504 -42.93 -16.68 -11.25
N PRO A 505 -42.85 -17.11 -9.98
CA PRO A 505 -42.95 -18.52 -9.67
C PRO A 505 -44.28 -19.11 -10.15
N VAL A 506 -44.18 -20.33 -10.68
CA VAL A 506 -45.33 -21.13 -11.11
C VAL A 506 -45.58 -22.17 -10.03
N PHE A 507 -46.70 -22.04 -9.31
CA PHE A 507 -47.10 -23.04 -8.32
C PHE A 507 -48.00 -24.05 -9.00
N HIS A 508 -47.65 -25.32 -8.97
CA HIS A 508 -48.50 -26.36 -9.55
C HIS A 508 -49.43 -26.91 -8.47
N VAL A 509 -50.73 -26.85 -8.75
CA VAL A 509 -51.75 -27.36 -7.84
C VAL A 509 -52.52 -28.46 -8.54
N TRP A 510 -52.53 -29.62 -7.91
CA TRP A 510 -53.31 -30.76 -8.34
C TRP A 510 -54.27 -31.14 -7.22
N ALA A 511 -55.56 -31.21 -7.52
CA ALA A 511 -56.53 -31.84 -6.63
C ALA A 511 -56.79 -33.25 -7.17
N SER A 512 -56.65 -34.26 -6.31
CA SER A 512 -57.10 -35.63 -6.61
C SER A 512 -58.60 -35.65 -6.94
N ASP A 513 -59.04 -36.69 -7.67
CA ASP A 513 -60.40 -36.90 -8.24
C ASP A 513 -61.53 -36.93 -7.18
N ASP A 514 -61.70 -35.84 -6.43
CA ASP A 514 -62.74 -35.69 -5.43
C ASP A 514 -63.77 -34.66 -5.93
N SER A 515 -64.89 -35.19 -6.42
CA SER A 515 -66.10 -34.45 -6.79
C SER A 515 -66.68 -33.57 -5.65
N SER A 516 -66.10 -33.64 -4.45
CA SER A 516 -66.43 -32.82 -3.28
C SER A 516 -65.83 -31.41 -3.28
N ILE A 517 -64.89 -31.03 -4.16
CA ILE A 517 -64.30 -29.69 -4.20
C ILE A 517 -64.98 -28.79 -5.24
N ARG A 518 -65.35 -27.57 -4.85
CA ARG A 518 -66.00 -26.56 -5.72
C ARG A 518 -65.03 -25.51 -6.26
N SER A 519 -64.19 -24.94 -5.40
CA SER A 519 -63.18 -23.95 -5.84
C SER A 519 -62.02 -23.84 -4.85
N VAL A 520 -60.87 -23.44 -5.38
CA VAL A 520 -59.65 -23.15 -4.62
C VAL A 520 -59.25 -21.69 -4.84
N LYS A 521 -59.00 -20.95 -3.75
CA LYS A 521 -58.52 -19.57 -3.78
C LYS A 521 -57.18 -19.44 -3.07
N PHE A 522 -56.23 -18.73 -3.67
CA PHE A 522 -54.92 -18.51 -3.08
C PHE A 522 -54.88 -17.18 -2.33
N GLN A 523 -54.19 -17.18 -1.20
CA GLN A 523 -53.83 -15.98 -0.47
C GLN A 523 -52.32 -15.94 -0.37
N LEU A 524 -51.75 -14.75 -0.59
CA LEU A 524 -50.33 -14.50 -0.45
C LEU A 524 -50.14 -13.54 0.73
N ARG A 525 -49.08 -13.74 1.51
CA ARG A 525 -48.64 -12.87 2.59
C ARG A 525 -47.25 -12.38 2.20
N ASP A 526 -47.11 -11.07 2.09
CA ASP A 526 -45.83 -10.42 1.81
C ASP A 526 -44.92 -10.38 3.05
N PRO A 527 -43.63 -10.02 2.90
CA PRO A 527 -42.69 -9.96 4.02
C PRO A 527 -43.12 -8.99 5.13
N SER A 528 -43.91 -7.98 4.79
CA SER A 528 -44.52 -7.04 5.75
C SER A 528 -45.75 -7.62 6.49
N GLY A 529 -46.13 -8.86 6.21
CA GLY A 529 -47.26 -9.56 6.84
C GLY A 529 -48.62 -9.23 6.23
N ASN A 530 -48.70 -8.45 5.15
CA ASN A 530 -49.95 -8.07 4.52
C ASN A 530 -50.48 -9.19 3.63
N ILE A 531 -51.77 -9.49 3.73
CA ILE A 531 -52.42 -10.49 2.87
C ILE A 531 -52.79 -9.84 1.53
N ARG A 532 -52.05 -10.19 0.48
CA ARG A 532 -52.33 -9.85 -0.92
C ARG A 532 -53.32 -10.85 -1.51
N ASN A 533 -54.48 -10.35 -1.95
CA ASN A 533 -55.57 -11.17 -2.53
C ASN A 533 -55.66 -11.04 -4.08
N GLN A 534 -54.77 -10.27 -4.72
CA GLN A 534 -54.74 -10.06 -6.17
C GLN A 534 -53.31 -10.09 -6.71
N VAL A 535 -53.08 -10.90 -7.74
CA VAL A 535 -51.95 -10.80 -8.68
C VAL A 535 -52.57 -10.48 -10.05
N ASN A 536 -51.94 -9.59 -10.83
CA ASN A 536 -52.47 -9.06 -12.10
C ASN A 536 -52.94 -10.16 -13.07
N GLY A 537 -54.24 -10.16 -13.40
CA GLY A 537 -54.83 -10.89 -14.53
C GLY A 537 -55.31 -12.32 -14.19
N ASP A 538 -56.59 -12.41 -13.80
CA ASP A 538 -57.43 -13.62 -13.85
C ASP A 538 -56.95 -14.91 -13.15
N LEU A 539 -56.87 -14.91 -11.81
CA LEU A 539 -57.14 -16.12 -11.02
C LEU A 539 -57.86 -15.81 -9.70
N ALA A 540 -59.11 -15.34 -9.78
CA ALA A 540 -59.96 -15.19 -8.60
C ALA A 540 -60.74 -16.47 -8.23
N GLU A 541 -60.81 -17.44 -9.15
CA GLU A 541 -61.47 -18.73 -8.93
C GLU A 541 -61.01 -19.72 -10.02
N VAL A 542 -60.25 -20.75 -9.66
CA VAL A 542 -60.13 -21.92 -10.54
C VAL A 542 -61.31 -22.83 -10.24
N SER A 543 -62.27 -22.89 -11.17
CA SER A 543 -63.25 -23.98 -11.20
C SER A 543 -62.47 -25.23 -11.60
N ILE A 544 -62.31 -26.17 -10.68
CA ILE A 544 -61.70 -27.47 -10.99
C ILE A 544 -62.77 -28.26 -11.74
N ASP A 545 -62.71 -28.22 -13.07
CA ASP A 545 -63.42 -29.17 -13.91
C ASP A 545 -62.53 -30.41 -14.02
N HIS A 546 -63.13 -31.59 -13.91
CA HIS A 546 -62.43 -32.88 -13.87
C HIS A 546 -61.33 -32.95 -14.96
N GLU A 547 -60.11 -33.32 -14.56
CA GLU A 547 -58.87 -33.46 -15.37
C GLU A 547 -57.94 -32.23 -15.57
N LYS A 548 -58.11 -31.07 -14.92
CA LYS A 548 -57.22 -29.89 -15.20
C LYS A 548 -56.28 -29.44 -14.08
N TRP A 549 -55.00 -29.35 -14.45
CA TRP A 549 -53.92 -28.67 -13.74
C TRP A 549 -54.20 -27.17 -13.61
N ALA A 550 -53.98 -26.60 -12.43
CA ALA A 550 -53.90 -25.16 -12.24
C ALA A 550 -52.45 -24.77 -11.96
N SER A 551 -51.96 -23.76 -12.65
CA SER A 551 -50.58 -23.26 -12.48
C SER A 551 -50.60 -21.75 -12.29
N PRO A 552 -51.10 -21.26 -11.13
CA PRO A 552 -51.04 -19.85 -10.81
C PRO A 552 -49.60 -19.33 -10.93
N GLN A 553 -49.45 -18.30 -11.76
CA GLN A 553 -48.26 -17.48 -11.79
C GLN A 553 -48.48 -16.35 -10.79
N MET A 554 -47.54 -16.19 -9.86
CA MET A 554 -47.56 -15.06 -8.93
C MET A 554 -46.43 -14.12 -9.27
N THR A 555 -46.68 -12.83 -9.36
CA THR A 555 -45.60 -11.84 -9.49
C THR A 555 -45.17 -11.42 -8.09
N LEU A 556 -43.89 -11.58 -7.80
CA LEU A 556 -43.25 -11.13 -6.56
C LEU A 556 -42.44 -9.88 -6.86
N ASP A 557 -42.57 -8.88 -6.00
CA ASP A 557 -42.01 -7.53 -6.16
C ASP A 557 -41.03 -7.14 -5.04
N GLU A 558 -40.94 -7.92 -3.97
CA GLU A 558 -40.08 -7.66 -2.81
C GLU A 558 -39.40 -8.97 -2.38
N SER A 559 -38.08 -8.97 -2.17
CA SER A 559 -37.36 -10.12 -1.60
C SER A 559 -37.73 -10.35 -0.13
N GLY A 560 -37.65 -11.59 0.34
CA GLY A 560 -37.89 -11.93 1.75
C GLY A 560 -38.72 -13.18 1.94
N GLU A 561 -39.19 -13.39 3.17
CA GLU A 561 -40.08 -14.52 3.50
C GLU A 561 -41.51 -14.20 3.08
N TRP A 562 -42.00 -14.95 2.10
CA TRP A 562 -43.39 -14.93 1.67
C TRP A 562 -44.10 -16.16 2.24
N ALA A 563 -45.42 -16.05 2.41
CA ALA A 563 -46.22 -17.22 2.69
C ALA A 563 -47.44 -17.26 1.80
N TRP A 564 -47.81 -18.44 1.32
CA TRP A 564 -49.06 -18.62 0.60
C TRP A 564 -49.92 -19.67 1.30
N ARG A 565 -51.23 -19.60 1.11
CA ARG A 565 -52.15 -20.67 1.51
C ARG A 565 -53.31 -20.77 0.55
N ALA A 566 -53.89 -21.95 0.48
CA ALA A 566 -55.13 -22.19 -0.24
C ALA A 566 -56.34 -22.18 0.69
N ARG A 567 -57.43 -21.59 0.23
CA ARG A 567 -58.76 -21.76 0.77
C ARG A 567 -59.54 -22.67 -0.17
N VAL A 568 -59.96 -23.82 0.32
CA VAL A 568 -60.74 -24.80 -0.42
C VAL A 568 -62.21 -24.66 -0.02
N THR A 569 -63.10 -24.57 -1.01
CA THR A 569 -64.54 -24.59 -0.78
C THR A 569 -65.10 -25.91 -1.28
N ASP A 570 -65.85 -26.62 -0.44
CA ASP A 570 -66.49 -27.86 -0.84
C ASP A 570 -67.73 -27.61 -1.74
N ASN A 571 -68.17 -28.67 -2.41
CA ASN A 571 -69.33 -28.69 -3.29
C ASN A 571 -70.63 -29.02 -2.52
N SER A 572 -70.59 -29.01 -1.17
CA SER A 572 -71.77 -29.26 -0.34
C SER A 572 -72.75 -28.08 -0.44
N ALA A 573 -74.02 -28.33 -0.15
CA ALA A 573 -75.04 -27.27 -0.12
C ALA A 573 -74.72 -26.17 0.91
N ALA A 574 -73.96 -26.49 1.96
CA ALA A 574 -73.51 -25.55 2.98
C ALA A 574 -72.27 -24.74 2.55
N ARG A 575 -71.55 -25.17 1.50
CA ARG A 575 -70.31 -24.56 0.98
C ARG A 575 -69.28 -24.35 2.08
N ASN A 576 -68.91 -25.42 2.79
CA ASN A 576 -67.93 -25.32 3.87
C ASN A 576 -66.59 -24.87 3.30
N GLN A 577 -65.92 -23.97 4.02
CA GLN A 577 -64.61 -23.45 3.65
C GLN A 577 -63.56 -24.02 4.59
N PHE A 578 -62.51 -24.58 4.00
CA PHE A 578 -61.33 -25.07 4.70
C PHE A 578 -60.15 -24.19 4.34
N LEU A 579 -59.50 -23.63 5.35
CA LEU A 579 -58.26 -22.88 5.18
C LEU A 579 -57.10 -23.83 5.44
N MET A 580 -56.22 -23.94 4.45
CA MET A 580 -54.96 -24.65 4.63
C MET A 580 -54.00 -23.84 5.52
N PRO A 581 -53.05 -24.50 6.20
CA PRO A 581 -51.93 -23.83 6.83
C PRO A 581 -51.16 -22.96 5.84
N TRP A 582 -50.45 -21.97 6.37
CA TRP A 582 -49.50 -21.21 5.58
C TRP A 582 -48.32 -22.09 5.17
N VAL A 583 -47.95 -22.03 3.90
CA VAL A 583 -46.72 -22.58 3.34
C VAL A 583 -45.77 -21.40 3.13
N HIS A 584 -44.64 -21.45 3.82
CA HIS A 584 -43.64 -20.37 3.83
C HIS A 584 -42.53 -20.68 2.82
N PHE A 585 -42.07 -19.67 2.09
CA PHE A 585 -41.01 -19.75 1.10
C PHE A 585 -40.25 -18.42 1.03
N HIS A 586 -39.00 -18.44 0.59
CA HIS A 586 -38.20 -17.24 0.45
C HIS A 586 -38.07 -16.85 -1.02
N PHE A 587 -38.22 -15.58 -1.32
CA PHE A 587 -37.96 -15.04 -2.64
C PHE A 587 -36.67 -14.21 -2.62
N LEU A 588 -35.71 -14.64 -3.43
CA LEU A 588 -34.42 -14.03 -3.68
C LEU A 588 -34.56 -13.20 -4.98
N GLY A 589 -35.16 -12.02 -4.89
CA GLY A 589 -35.34 -11.11 -6.02
C GLY A 589 -34.05 -10.39 -6.43
N GLY A 590 -34.00 -9.85 -7.66
CA GLY A 590 -32.90 -9.01 -8.16
C GLY A 590 -31.99 -9.69 -9.20
N ASP A 591 -30.95 -8.97 -9.64
CA ASP A 591 -29.99 -9.44 -10.66
C ASP A 591 -28.99 -10.48 -10.11
N SER A 592 -28.92 -10.67 -8.78
CA SER A 592 -28.08 -11.68 -8.11
C SER A 592 -28.79 -12.41 -6.96
N PRO A 593 -29.18 -13.69 -7.15
CA PRO A 593 -29.70 -14.55 -6.08
C PRO A 593 -28.73 -14.77 -4.91
N VAL A 594 -27.42 -14.72 -5.18
CA VAL A 594 -26.37 -14.86 -4.16
C VAL A 594 -26.40 -13.66 -3.21
N ALA A 595 -26.44 -12.43 -3.74
CA ALA A 595 -26.55 -11.20 -2.95
C ALA A 595 -27.81 -11.19 -2.08
N ALA A 596 -28.95 -11.62 -2.62
CA ALA A 596 -30.19 -11.71 -1.84
C ALA A 596 -30.08 -12.72 -0.68
N ALA A 597 -29.44 -13.88 -0.89
CA ALA A 597 -29.25 -14.86 0.18
C ALA A 597 -28.32 -14.32 1.28
N VAL A 598 -27.20 -13.70 0.88
CA VAL A 598 -26.28 -13.04 1.81
C VAL A 598 -26.98 -11.93 2.59
N GLY A 599 -27.80 -11.10 1.96
CA GLY A 599 -28.55 -10.04 2.62
C GLY A 599 -29.54 -10.55 3.69
N ILE A 600 -30.24 -11.66 3.42
CA ILE A 600 -31.14 -12.28 4.41
C ILE A 600 -30.36 -12.78 5.63
N ILE A 601 -29.23 -13.47 5.40
CA ILE A 601 -28.41 -13.99 6.49
C ILE A 601 -27.81 -12.83 7.29
N ARG A 602 -27.34 -11.79 6.61
CA ARG A 602 -26.80 -10.59 7.25
C ARG A 602 -27.83 -9.94 8.17
N ALA A 603 -29.07 -9.77 7.71
CA ALA A 603 -30.13 -9.17 8.50
C ALA A 603 -30.42 -9.95 9.80
N GLU A 604 -30.41 -11.29 9.77
CA GLU A 604 -30.56 -12.10 10.98
C GLU A 604 -29.36 -12.00 11.93
N ILE A 605 -28.14 -11.92 11.38
CA ILE A 605 -26.94 -11.66 12.19
C ILE A 605 -27.00 -10.27 12.83
N GLU A 606 -27.45 -9.25 12.10
CA GLU A 606 -27.63 -7.90 12.63
C GLU A 606 -28.72 -7.85 13.69
N GLU A 607 -29.82 -8.58 13.55
CA GLU A 607 -30.84 -8.74 14.61
C GLU A 607 -30.24 -9.38 15.86
N LEU A 608 -29.44 -10.44 15.70
CA LEU A 608 -28.72 -11.10 16.78
C LEU A 608 -27.78 -10.12 17.50
N ILE A 609 -27.02 -9.31 16.74
CA ILE A 609 -26.13 -8.28 17.28
C ILE A 609 -26.93 -7.19 18.01
N ASN A 610 -28.04 -6.73 17.44
CA ASN A 610 -28.89 -5.71 18.05
C ASN A 610 -29.52 -6.20 19.36
N GLY A 611 -29.77 -7.51 19.49
CA GLY A 611 -30.17 -8.15 20.74
C GLY A 611 -29.04 -8.23 21.78
N ASN A 612 -27.78 -8.22 21.36
CA ASN A 612 -26.61 -8.28 22.22
C ASN A 612 -25.38 -7.60 21.59
N ASN A 613 -25.23 -6.29 21.82
CA ASN A 613 -24.14 -5.49 21.23
C ASN A 613 -22.73 -6.00 21.57
N ALA A 614 -22.56 -6.79 22.63
CA ALA A 614 -21.28 -7.39 22.98
C ALA A 614 -20.78 -8.41 21.93
N LEU A 615 -21.65 -8.84 21.01
CA LEU A 615 -21.29 -9.72 19.90
C LEU A 615 -20.46 -9.03 18.81
N ARG A 616 -20.56 -7.70 18.65
CA ARG A 616 -19.80 -6.94 17.62
C ARG A 616 -18.30 -7.22 17.66
N PRO A 617 -17.58 -6.92 18.76
CA PRO A 617 -16.14 -7.21 18.84
C PRO A 617 -15.84 -8.71 18.91
N LYS A 618 -16.79 -9.53 19.38
CA LYS A 618 -16.60 -10.99 19.45
C LYS A 618 -16.63 -11.65 18.07
N PHE A 619 -17.44 -11.14 17.14
CA PHE A 619 -17.44 -11.62 15.76
C PHE A 619 -16.23 -11.15 14.96
N LEU A 620 -15.73 -9.93 15.20
CA LEU A 620 -14.46 -9.51 14.63
C LEU A 620 -13.32 -10.43 15.10
N ARG A 621 -13.25 -10.68 16.42
CA ARG A 621 -12.27 -11.62 16.98
C ARG A 621 -12.44 -13.04 16.45
N LEU A 622 -13.67 -13.54 16.34
CA LEU A 622 -13.92 -14.87 15.77
C LEU A 622 -13.37 -14.97 14.34
N GLY A 623 -13.62 -13.94 13.51
CA GLY A 623 -13.10 -13.88 12.15
C GLY A 623 -11.58 -13.90 12.08
N PHE A 624 -10.89 -13.13 12.95
CA PHE A 624 -9.43 -13.17 13.01
C PHE A 624 -8.91 -14.56 13.38
N HIS A 625 -9.43 -15.16 14.45
CA HIS A 625 -8.97 -16.47 14.94
C HIS A 625 -9.25 -17.60 13.94
N ASP A 626 -10.40 -17.56 13.26
CA ASP A 626 -10.73 -18.48 12.16
C ASP A 626 -9.78 -18.28 10.96
N CYS A 627 -9.50 -17.02 10.61
CA CYS A 627 -8.71 -16.69 9.42
C CYS A 627 -7.20 -16.88 9.57
N VAL A 628 -6.65 -16.88 10.78
CA VAL A 628 -5.28 -17.39 11.02
C VAL A 628 -5.20 -18.87 10.61
N GLY A 629 -6.28 -19.64 10.77
CA GLY A 629 -6.40 -21.04 10.34
C GLY A 629 -6.77 -21.23 8.86
N GLY A 630 -6.92 -20.17 8.07
CA GLY A 630 -7.34 -20.23 6.66
C GLY A 630 -8.84 -20.02 6.43
N CYS A 631 -9.55 -19.39 7.38
CA CYS A 631 -10.96 -18.99 7.28
C CYS A 631 -11.87 -20.17 6.93
N ASP A 632 -11.79 -21.25 7.70
CA ASP A 632 -12.46 -22.52 7.44
C ASP A 632 -13.58 -22.84 8.45
N GLY A 633 -14.03 -21.82 9.18
CA GLY A 633 -15.15 -21.90 10.10
C GLY A 633 -14.85 -22.77 11.31
N CYS A 634 -13.62 -22.81 11.81
CA CYS A 634 -13.25 -23.66 12.94
C CYS A 634 -12.35 -22.96 13.95
N VAL A 635 -12.57 -23.27 15.22
CA VAL A 635 -11.71 -22.81 16.32
C VAL A 635 -11.48 -23.96 17.28
N ASN A 636 -10.20 -24.30 17.50
CA ASN A 636 -9.84 -25.25 18.54
C ASN A 636 -10.03 -24.63 19.94
N MET A 637 -11.07 -25.06 20.64
CA MET A 637 -11.40 -24.55 21.97
C MET A 637 -10.47 -25.07 23.08
N ASP A 638 -9.61 -26.05 22.80
CA ASP A 638 -8.58 -26.53 23.75
C ASP A 638 -7.41 -25.53 23.86
N ASN A 639 -7.27 -24.62 22.90
CA ASN A 639 -6.29 -23.54 22.96
C ASN A 639 -6.80 -22.40 23.84
N GLY A 640 -6.04 -22.07 24.90
CA GLY A 640 -6.40 -21.05 25.87
C GLY A 640 -6.58 -19.65 25.28
N ASP A 641 -5.87 -19.32 24.21
CA ASP A 641 -6.01 -18.02 23.53
C ASP A 641 -7.34 -17.90 22.78
N ASN A 642 -8.11 -18.97 22.61
CA ASN A 642 -9.47 -18.98 22.07
C ASN A 642 -10.57 -18.83 23.13
N ALA A 643 -10.21 -18.69 24.42
CA ALA A 643 -11.18 -18.55 25.50
C ALA A 643 -12.20 -17.42 25.24
N GLY A 644 -13.48 -17.72 25.47
CA GLY A 644 -14.59 -16.79 25.25
C GLY A 644 -15.10 -16.68 23.79
N LEU A 645 -14.54 -17.43 22.84
CA LEU A 645 -15.07 -17.57 21.48
C LEU A 645 -16.24 -18.57 21.38
N ASP A 646 -16.48 -19.36 22.43
CA ASP A 646 -17.71 -20.16 22.54
C ASP A 646 -18.97 -19.28 22.47
N VAL A 647 -18.93 -18.08 23.04
CA VAL A 647 -20.06 -17.14 23.06
C VAL A 647 -20.52 -16.72 21.64
N PRO A 648 -19.66 -16.15 20.76
CA PRO A 648 -20.08 -15.84 19.40
C PRO A 648 -20.39 -17.09 18.56
N ILE A 649 -19.66 -18.20 18.76
CA ILE A 649 -19.91 -19.46 18.04
C ILE A 649 -21.32 -19.98 18.35
N ASP A 650 -21.67 -20.09 19.64
CA ASP A 650 -22.99 -20.58 20.07
C ASP A 650 -24.13 -19.65 19.65
N ALA A 651 -23.86 -18.34 19.58
CA ALA A 651 -24.82 -17.36 19.10
C ALA A 651 -25.16 -17.56 17.60
N LEU A 652 -24.19 -18.03 16.79
CA LEU A 652 -24.38 -18.29 15.37
C LEU A 652 -24.99 -19.67 15.06
N VAL A 653 -24.99 -20.63 15.99
CA VAL A 653 -25.50 -21.99 15.76
C VAL A 653 -26.90 -22.00 15.11
N PRO A 654 -27.91 -21.24 15.57
CA PRO A 654 -29.23 -21.26 14.94
C PRO A 654 -29.22 -20.78 13.48
N ILE A 655 -28.35 -19.83 13.15
CA ILE A 655 -28.18 -19.28 11.80
C ILE A 655 -27.42 -20.30 10.93
N VAL A 656 -26.36 -20.91 11.46
CA VAL A 656 -25.60 -21.98 10.79
C VAL A 656 -26.49 -23.18 10.49
N GLU A 657 -27.26 -23.69 11.45
CA GLU A 657 -28.19 -24.81 11.25
C GLU A 657 -29.27 -24.52 10.20
N LYS A 658 -29.67 -23.24 10.08
CA LYS A 658 -30.70 -22.80 9.13
C LYS A 658 -30.15 -22.65 7.70
N TYR A 659 -28.95 -22.10 7.56
CA TYR A 659 -28.43 -21.61 6.27
C TYR A 659 -27.24 -22.41 5.72
N ALA A 660 -26.34 -22.90 6.56
CA ALA A 660 -25.14 -23.59 6.10
C ALA A 660 -25.52 -24.93 5.45
N HIS A 661 -24.95 -25.23 4.28
CA HIS A 661 -25.19 -26.46 3.51
C HIS A 661 -26.67 -26.75 3.22
N ASN A 662 -27.54 -25.73 3.28
CA ASN A 662 -28.97 -25.90 3.03
C ASN A 662 -29.20 -26.21 1.55
N ALA A 663 -29.67 -27.43 1.25
CA ALA A 663 -29.85 -27.92 -0.11
C ALA A 663 -30.79 -27.04 -0.97
N HIS A 664 -31.79 -26.39 -0.35
CA HIS A 664 -32.71 -25.50 -1.08
C HIS A 664 -32.03 -24.18 -1.46
N ILE A 665 -31.17 -23.65 -0.59
CA ILE A 665 -30.37 -22.44 -0.88
C ILE A 665 -29.32 -22.75 -1.93
N THR A 666 -28.58 -23.85 -1.77
CA THR A 666 -27.58 -24.30 -2.74
C THR A 666 -28.18 -24.48 -4.13
N ALA A 667 -29.36 -25.09 -4.22
CA ALA A 667 -30.07 -25.26 -5.48
C ALA A 667 -30.50 -23.91 -6.10
N ALA A 668 -30.85 -22.92 -5.27
CA ALA A 668 -31.31 -21.62 -5.74
C ALA A 668 -30.17 -20.72 -6.23
N ILE A 669 -29.03 -20.69 -5.53
CA ILE A 669 -27.93 -19.76 -5.83
C ILE A 669 -26.78 -20.41 -6.63
N GLY A 670 -26.81 -21.74 -6.80
CA GLY A 670 -25.79 -22.48 -7.56
C GLY A 670 -24.45 -22.68 -6.84
N SER A 671 -24.37 -22.29 -5.55
CA SER A 671 -23.22 -22.46 -4.68
C SER A 671 -23.67 -22.75 -3.25
N THR A 672 -22.80 -23.36 -2.44
CA THR A 672 -23.10 -23.66 -1.04
C THR A 672 -22.58 -22.54 -0.14
N ILE A 673 -23.43 -22.09 0.78
CA ILE A 673 -23.01 -21.24 1.90
C ILE A 673 -22.52 -22.16 3.01
N SER A 674 -21.28 -21.99 3.45
CA SER A 674 -20.68 -22.77 4.53
C SER A 674 -20.85 -22.08 5.89
N ARG A 675 -20.49 -22.76 6.98
CA ARG A 675 -20.37 -22.12 8.29
C ARG A 675 -19.29 -21.05 8.26
N ALA A 676 -18.17 -21.30 7.59
CA ALA A 676 -17.09 -20.34 7.38
C ALA A 676 -17.59 -19.04 6.70
N ASP A 677 -18.46 -19.13 5.70
CA ASP A 677 -19.07 -17.96 5.07
C ASP A 677 -19.96 -17.17 6.05
N ILE A 678 -20.71 -17.86 6.91
CA ILE A 678 -21.55 -17.22 7.93
C ILE A 678 -20.69 -16.53 9.00
N TRP A 679 -19.57 -17.12 9.40
CA TRP A 679 -18.63 -16.50 10.35
C TRP A 679 -18.00 -15.25 9.76
N ALA A 680 -17.50 -15.30 8.52
CA ALA A 680 -16.97 -14.14 7.82
C ALA A 680 -18.03 -13.03 7.64
N LEU A 681 -19.26 -13.39 7.31
CA LEU A 681 -20.37 -12.42 7.24
C LEU A 681 -20.69 -11.81 8.60
N ALA A 682 -20.60 -12.58 9.69
CA ALA A 682 -20.79 -12.08 11.03
C ALA A 682 -19.68 -11.11 11.47
N THR A 683 -18.43 -11.36 11.07
CA THR A 683 -17.31 -10.43 11.24
C THR A 683 -17.62 -9.10 10.57
N LEU A 684 -18.03 -9.12 9.29
CA LEU A 684 -18.37 -7.91 8.53
C LEU A 684 -19.55 -7.15 9.15
N ALA A 685 -20.63 -7.83 9.53
CA ALA A 685 -21.79 -7.21 10.18
C ALA A 685 -21.45 -6.62 11.55
N GLY A 686 -20.58 -7.30 12.32
CA GLY A 686 -20.07 -6.83 13.60
C GLY A 686 -19.28 -5.53 13.46
N VAL A 687 -18.43 -5.44 12.43
CA VAL A 687 -17.64 -4.24 12.11
C VAL A 687 -18.52 -3.11 11.61
N ASP A 688 -19.44 -3.37 10.69
CA ASP A 688 -20.36 -2.36 10.12
C ASP A 688 -21.13 -1.63 11.22
N LEU A 689 -21.76 -2.39 12.11
CA LEU A 689 -22.52 -1.84 13.22
C LEU A 689 -21.64 -1.11 14.26
N ALA A 690 -20.33 -1.37 14.27
CA ALA A 690 -19.36 -0.69 15.12
C ALA A 690 -18.73 0.54 14.46
N ALA A 691 -18.64 0.60 13.13
CA ALA A 691 -18.03 1.68 12.35
C ALA A 691 -18.97 2.88 12.14
N GLY A 692 -19.81 3.20 13.12
CA GLY A 692 -20.83 4.25 13.00
C GLY A 692 -20.21 5.61 12.63
N GLY A 693 -20.62 6.14 11.48
CA GLY A 693 -20.08 7.39 10.91
C GLY A 693 -18.96 7.20 9.88
N ALA A 694 -18.75 5.97 9.39
CA ALA A 694 -17.83 5.69 8.28
C ALA A 694 -18.15 6.53 7.02
N PRO A 695 -17.13 6.83 6.18
CA PRO A 695 -17.33 7.45 4.88
C PRO A 695 -18.33 6.67 4.01
N SER A 696 -19.07 7.37 3.14
CA SER A 696 -20.10 6.74 2.30
C SER A 696 -19.54 5.74 1.28
N ASP A 697 -18.25 5.83 0.97
CA ASP A 697 -17.53 4.93 0.09
C ASP A 697 -17.02 3.66 0.79
N VAL A 698 -17.06 3.61 2.13
CA VAL A 698 -16.71 2.41 2.90
C VAL A 698 -17.92 1.51 3.02
N THR A 699 -17.81 0.28 2.52
CA THR A 699 -18.91 -0.69 2.47
C THR A 699 -18.49 -2.03 3.10
N TRP A 700 -18.98 -2.32 4.30
CA TRP A 700 -18.69 -3.58 5.02
C TRP A 700 -19.45 -4.79 4.45
N SER A 701 -19.37 -4.98 3.14
CA SER A 701 -20.12 -5.91 2.33
C SER A 701 -19.34 -7.18 2.06
N MET A 702 -20.04 -8.31 2.07
CA MET A 702 -19.45 -9.59 1.69
C MET A 702 -19.27 -9.63 0.17
N THR A 703 -18.03 -9.66 -0.29
CA THR A 703 -17.70 -9.69 -1.72
C THR A 703 -17.79 -11.12 -2.28
N HIS A 704 -17.53 -12.13 -1.46
CA HIS A 704 -17.33 -13.52 -1.87
C HIS A 704 -17.85 -14.55 -0.85
N ILE A 705 -18.46 -15.63 -1.35
CA ILE A 705 -18.83 -16.84 -0.59
C ILE A 705 -18.16 -18.08 -1.18
N GLY A 706 -18.33 -19.25 -0.55
CA GLY A 706 -17.80 -20.53 -1.05
C GLY A 706 -16.62 -21.05 -0.24
N ARG A 707 -16.36 -20.49 0.95
CA ARG A 707 -15.37 -21.04 1.89
C ARG A 707 -15.74 -22.48 2.27
N VAL A 708 -14.76 -23.28 2.63
CA VAL A 708 -14.94 -24.69 2.96
C VAL A 708 -14.81 -24.88 4.46
N ASP A 709 -15.81 -25.53 5.06
CA ASP A 709 -15.75 -25.86 6.49
C ASP A 709 -14.64 -26.88 6.78
N CYS A 710 -13.87 -26.63 7.83
CA CYS A 710 -12.78 -27.50 8.25
C CYS A 710 -13.30 -28.90 8.65
N SER A 711 -12.39 -29.88 8.59
CA SER A 711 -12.62 -31.20 9.17
C SER A 711 -12.21 -31.26 10.65
N GLY A 712 -12.94 -32.02 11.47
CA GLY A 712 -12.52 -32.32 12.84
C GLY A 712 -13.09 -31.39 13.92
N ALA A 713 -13.91 -30.41 13.54
CA ALA A 713 -14.76 -29.67 14.46
C ALA A 713 -16.16 -30.29 14.59
N ASP A 714 -16.88 -29.94 15.66
CA ASP A 714 -18.31 -30.26 15.78
C ASP A 714 -19.18 -29.43 14.81
N ALA A 715 -20.50 -29.64 14.85
CA ALA A 715 -21.43 -28.92 13.98
C ALA A 715 -21.41 -27.40 14.18
N ALA A 716 -21.07 -26.93 15.38
CA ALA A 716 -20.94 -25.52 15.71
C ALA A 716 -19.62 -24.92 15.23
N GLY A 717 -18.61 -25.73 14.89
CA GLY A 717 -17.26 -25.28 14.52
C GLY A 717 -16.26 -25.29 15.68
N LYS A 718 -16.57 -25.97 16.79
CA LYS A 718 -15.65 -26.13 17.93
C LYS A 718 -14.77 -27.36 17.72
N GLY A 719 -13.45 -27.16 17.63
CA GLY A 719 -12.45 -28.18 17.31
C GLY A 719 -11.72 -27.86 16.00
N GLY A 720 -11.11 -28.86 15.37
CA GLY A 720 -10.35 -28.68 14.13
C GLY A 720 -8.86 -28.34 14.35
N PRO A 721 -8.21 -27.75 13.33
CA PRO A 721 -6.80 -27.33 13.40
C PRO A 721 -6.53 -26.34 14.55
N ASP A 722 -5.30 -26.36 15.06
CA ASP A 722 -4.83 -25.45 16.11
C ASP A 722 -3.69 -24.60 15.57
N PRO A 723 -3.99 -23.55 14.79
CA PRO A 723 -2.96 -22.68 14.24
C PRO A 723 -2.31 -21.85 15.36
N GLU A 724 -1.03 -21.51 15.16
CA GLU A 724 -0.30 -20.67 16.11
C GLU A 724 -0.80 -19.22 16.02
N LEU A 725 -1.41 -18.72 17.10
CA LEU A 725 -1.89 -17.35 17.21
C LEU A 725 -0.74 -16.39 17.57
N PRO A 726 -0.83 -15.10 17.21
CA PRO A 726 0.25 -14.16 17.51
C PRO A 726 0.36 -13.97 19.02
N SER A 727 1.59 -14.03 19.52
CA SER A 727 1.86 -13.76 20.93
C SER A 727 1.49 -12.31 21.28
N PRO A 728 0.94 -12.02 22.47
CA PRO A 728 0.76 -10.64 22.92
C PRO A 728 2.09 -9.93 23.23
N ASN A 729 3.20 -10.67 23.22
CA ASN A 729 4.55 -10.24 23.53
C ASN A 729 5.48 -10.14 22.31
N LEU A 730 4.93 -10.01 21.10
CA LEU A 730 5.73 -9.81 19.90
C LEU A 730 6.42 -8.43 19.94
N ASN A 731 7.67 -8.37 19.48
CA ASN A 731 8.31 -7.11 19.12
C ASN A 731 7.85 -6.64 17.72
N THR A 732 8.35 -5.50 17.26
CA THR A 732 7.94 -4.90 15.98
C THR A 732 8.20 -5.84 14.80
N HIS A 733 9.36 -6.50 14.74
CA HIS A 733 9.70 -7.40 13.65
C HIS A 733 8.86 -8.68 13.68
N GLU A 734 8.72 -9.31 14.85
CA GLU A 734 7.92 -10.54 15.00
C GLU A 734 6.43 -10.30 14.70
N LEU A 735 5.91 -9.11 15.04
CA LEU A 735 4.55 -8.69 14.71
C LEU A 735 4.36 -8.62 13.19
N LEU A 736 5.25 -7.90 12.50
CA LEU A 736 5.18 -7.76 11.04
C LEU A 736 5.35 -9.10 10.32
N ASP A 737 6.33 -9.91 10.76
CA ASP A 737 6.57 -11.24 10.23
C ASP A 737 5.34 -12.15 10.35
N PHE A 738 4.64 -12.10 11.49
CA PHE A 738 3.44 -12.88 11.70
C PHE A 738 2.36 -12.54 10.66
N PHE A 739 2.06 -11.25 10.48
CA PHE A 739 1.00 -10.81 9.57
C PHE A 739 1.38 -10.97 8.09
N GLU A 740 2.66 -10.80 7.74
CA GLU A 740 3.16 -11.13 6.40
C GLU A 740 3.00 -12.62 6.10
N GLN A 741 3.42 -13.51 7.02
CA GLN A 741 3.40 -14.95 6.78
C GLN A 741 1.98 -15.54 6.76
N ASN A 742 1.09 -15.05 7.62
CA ASN A 742 -0.26 -15.59 7.74
C ASN A 742 -1.25 -14.97 6.77
N PHE A 743 -1.04 -13.73 6.32
CA PHE A 743 -2.01 -12.99 5.49
C PHE A 743 -1.40 -12.24 4.30
N GLY A 744 -0.07 -12.22 4.15
CA GLY A 744 0.61 -11.44 3.12
C GLY A 744 0.46 -9.93 3.31
N PHE A 745 0.33 -9.49 4.56
CA PHE A 745 0.17 -8.07 4.88
C PHE A 745 1.51 -7.33 4.84
N SER A 746 1.49 -6.12 4.28
CA SER A 746 2.55 -5.12 4.44
C SER A 746 2.55 -4.52 5.85
N SER A 747 3.52 -3.65 6.14
CA SER A 747 3.57 -2.89 7.40
C SER A 747 2.31 -2.05 7.61
N ASP A 748 1.84 -1.36 6.57
CA ASP A 748 0.67 -0.47 6.66
C ASP A 748 -0.63 -1.26 6.85
N GLU A 749 -0.75 -2.40 6.17
CA GLU A 749 -1.88 -3.32 6.33
C GLU A 749 -1.88 -3.95 7.74
N THR A 750 -0.69 -4.25 8.29
CA THR A 750 -0.55 -4.72 9.67
C THR A 750 -0.97 -3.64 10.67
N VAL A 751 -0.55 -2.39 10.46
CA VAL A 751 -1.00 -1.26 11.29
C VAL A 751 -2.53 -1.13 11.22
N ALA A 752 -3.13 -1.26 10.03
CA ALA A 752 -4.57 -1.18 9.84
C ALA A 752 -5.30 -2.27 10.65
N ILE A 753 -4.97 -3.55 10.44
CA ILE A 753 -5.71 -4.65 11.10
C ILE A 753 -5.57 -4.61 12.63
N MET A 754 -4.45 -4.14 13.16
CA MET A 754 -4.26 -3.94 14.60
C MET A 754 -5.24 -2.91 15.19
N GLY A 755 -5.76 -1.99 14.37
CA GLY A 755 -6.85 -1.08 14.73
C GLY A 755 -8.16 -1.79 15.13
N ALA A 756 -8.28 -3.11 14.93
CA ALA A 756 -9.35 -3.93 15.48
C ALA A 756 -9.48 -3.78 17.01
N HIS A 757 -8.37 -3.48 17.70
CA HIS A 757 -8.36 -3.19 19.14
C HIS A 757 -9.14 -1.92 19.54
N SER A 758 -9.59 -1.11 18.58
CA SER A 758 -10.56 -0.04 18.83
C SER A 758 -11.93 -0.56 19.31
N ILE A 759 -12.24 -1.84 19.11
CA ILE A 759 -13.48 -2.45 19.59
C ILE A 759 -13.24 -3.63 20.53
N GLY A 760 -14.04 -3.68 21.58
CA GLY A 760 -13.96 -4.70 22.62
C GLY A 760 -12.98 -4.35 23.75
N ALA A 761 -12.96 -5.22 24.75
CA ALA A 761 -12.11 -5.09 25.92
C ALA A 761 -11.58 -6.45 26.35
N ALA A 762 -10.35 -6.46 26.85
CA ALA A 762 -9.72 -7.67 27.37
C ALA A 762 -10.41 -8.11 28.67
N GLN A 763 -11.02 -9.29 28.65
CA GLN A 763 -11.58 -9.91 29.85
C GLN A 763 -10.51 -10.73 30.56
N ARG A 764 -10.23 -10.40 31.81
CA ARG A 764 -9.17 -11.04 32.60
C ARG A 764 -9.36 -12.55 32.75
N GLN A 765 -10.60 -13.00 32.88
CA GLN A 765 -10.93 -14.43 33.02
C GLN A 765 -10.64 -15.23 31.74
N ASN A 766 -10.59 -14.57 30.58
CA ASN A 766 -10.36 -15.25 29.30
C ASN A 766 -8.91 -15.10 28.84
N SER A 767 -8.34 -13.89 28.96
CA SER A 767 -7.05 -13.54 28.35
C SER A 767 -5.89 -13.44 29.35
N GLY A 768 -6.21 -13.29 30.64
CA GLY A 768 -5.25 -12.94 31.69
C GLY A 768 -4.93 -11.44 31.78
N PHE A 769 -5.36 -10.61 30.83
CA PHE A 769 -5.14 -9.16 30.86
C PHE A 769 -6.22 -8.42 31.65
N ASP A 770 -5.82 -7.39 32.39
CA ASP A 770 -6.67 -6.60 33.28
C ASP A 770 -6.97 -5.22 32.69
N GLY A 771 -7.90 -5.16 31.75
CA GLY A 771 -8.29 -3.95 31.02
C GLY A 771 -9.80 -3.85 30.82
N PRO A 772 -10.59 -3.44 31.84
CA PRO A 772 -12.05 -3.39 31.75
C PRO A 772 -12.57 -2.43 30.67
N HIS A 773 -11.74 -1.49 30.22
CA HIS A 773 -12.04 -0.55 29.14
C HIS A 773 -11.35 -0.90 27.81
N GLY A 774 -10.53 -1.95 27.78
CA GLY A 774 -9.76 -2.35 26.60
C GLY A 774 -8.64 -1.35 26.28
N TRP A 775 -8.55 -0.98 25.01
CA TRP A 775 -7.47 -0.18 24.43
C TRP A 775 -7.85 1.29 24.19
N VAL A 776 -9.14 1.62 24.24
CA VAL A 776 -9.67 2.94 23.84
C VAL A 776 -10.77 3.44 24.76
N ASN A 777 -11.05 4.74 24.72
CA ASN A 777 -12.12 5.39 25.50
C ASN A 777 -13.55 4.98 25.11
N ASN A 778 -13.75 4.42 23.92
CA ASN A 778 -15.04 3.93 23.47
C ASN A 778 -14.91 2.56 22.81
N PRO A 779 -14.84 1.47 23.59
CA PRO A 779 -14.61 0.12 23.07
C PRO A 779 -15.82 -0.47 22.32
N ASN A 780 -16.84 0.33 21.98
CA ASN A 780 -18.00 -0.10 21.20
C ASN A 780 -17.98 0.43 19.76
N GLN A 781 -16.98 1.21 19.38
CA GLN A 781 -16.91 1.88 18.09
C GLN A 781 -15.57 1.63 17.39
N LEU A 782 -15.63 1.15 16.15
CA LEU A 782 -14.45 1.08 15.30
C LEU A 782 -14.11 2.50 14.87
N SER A 783 -12.94 2.97 15.29
CA SER A 783 -12.47 4.33 15.02
C SER A 783 -10.95 4.38 15.14
N ASN A 784 -10.34 5.50 14.81
CA ASN A 784 -8.91 5.72 15.02
C ASN A 784 -8.49 5.94 16.49
N GLY A 785 -9.42 5.78 17.46
CA GLY A 785 -9.14 6.00 18.88
C GLY A 785 -8.01 5.14 19.43
N TYR A 786 -7.77 3.95 18.86
CA TYR A 786 -6.64 3.09 19.20
C TYR A 786 -5.30 3.77 18.95
N TYR A 787 -5.17 4.39 17.78
CA TYR A 787 -3.97 5.10 17.40
C TYR A 787 -3.80 6.40 18.19
N ASP A 788 -4.87 7.17 18.40
CA ASP A 788 -4.82 8.38 19.27
C ASP A 788 -4.30 8.01 20.67
N MET A 789 -4.79 6.91 21.25
CA MET A 789 -4.32 6.44 22.55
C MET A 789 -2.85 6.02 22.55
N ILE A 790 -2.41 5.26 21.54
CA ILE A 790 -1.06 4.69 21.56
C ILE A 790 0.03 5.74 21.31
N ILE A 791 -0.25 6.80 20.53
CA ILE A 791 0.67 7.93 20.32
C ILE A 791 0.62 8.99 21.44
N GLY A 792 -0.30 8.88 22.41
CA GLY A 792 -0.29 9.66 23.65
C GLY A 792 -1.50 10.59 23.89
N GLY A 793 -2.47 10.65 22.99
CA GLY A 793 -3.77 11.30 23.15
C GLY A 793 -3.75 12.84 23.11
N SER A 794 -4.50 13.46 22.18
CA SER A 794 -4.69 14.92 22.07
C SER A 794 -3.39 15.73 21.95
N VAL A 795 -2.48 15.25 21.10
CA VAL A 795 -1.18 15.86 20.87
C VAL A 795 -1.28 16.92 19.76
N ASP A 796 -0.55 18.03 19.88
CA ASP A 796 -0.45 19.01 18.79
C ASP A 796 0.35 18.39 17.64
N PRO A 797 -0.26 18.14 16.45
CA PRO A 797 0.41 17.49 15.33
C PRO A 797 1.59 18.30 14.79
N THR A 798 1.70 19.59 15.13
CA THR A 798 2.81 20.44 14.73
C THR A 798 4.06 20.29 15.61
N ASN A 799 3.94 19.59 16.75
CA ASN A 799 5.05 19.37 17.66
C ASN A 799 5.44 17.88 17.72
N PHE A 800 6.32 17.49 16.79
CA PHE A 800 6.92 16.15 16.76
C PHE A 800 7.54 15.73 18.10
N TRP A 801 8.08 16.68 18.89
CA TRP A 801 8.64 16.36 20.21
C TRP A 801 7.59 15.93 21.22
N ASP A 802 6.35 16.41 21.12
CA ASP A 802 5.26 15.95 21.97
C ASP A 802 4.77 14.57 21.51
N LEU A 803 4.62 14.33 20.20
CA LEU A 803 4.25 13.01 19.65
C LEU A 803 5.19 11.88 20.08
N ILE A 804 6.48 12.16 20.18
CA ILE A 804 7.50 11.16 20.51
C ILE A 804 7.75 11.02 22.03
N HIS A 805 7.21 11.90 22.87
CA HIS A 805 7.44 11.90 24.33
C HIS A 805 6.17 11.88 25.18
N ALA A 806 4.99 12.00 24.57
CA ALA A 806 3.70 12.08 25.24
C ALA A 806 3.17 10.79 25.87
N PRO A 807 3.40 9.56 25.35
CA PRO A 807 2.65 8.42 25.84
C PRO A 807 2.98 8.10 27.29
N GLN A 808 1.98 8.18 28.16
CA GLN A 808 2.12 7.87 29.58
C GLN A 808 1.92 6.37 29.83
N TRP A 809 2.65 5.51 29.13
CA TRP A 809 2.57 4.05 29.31
C TRP A 809 3.51 3.58 30.41
N THR A 810 3.04 2.67 31.25
CA THR A 810 3.84 2.00 32.29
C THR A 810 3.49 0.53 32.33
N GLN A 811 4.49 -0.34 32.48
CA GLN A 811 4.25 -1.77 32.61
C GLN A 811 3.80 -2.14 34.02
N GLU A 812 2.88 -3.07 34.10
CA GLU A 812 2.47 -3.75 35.32
C GLU A 812 2.44 -5.27 35.10
N THR A 813 2.63 -6.00 36.18
CA THR A 813 2.47 -7.44 36.22
C THR A 813 1.08 -7.78 36.73
N ILE A 814 0.33 -8.55 35.95
CA ILE A 814 -0.98 -9.08 36.33
C ILE A 814 -0.80 -10.53 36.78
N GLU A 815 -0.79 -10.74 38.09
CA GLU A 815 -0.74 -12.08 38.66
C GLU A 815 -2.11 -12.75 38.58
N ASN A 816 -2.18 -13.92 37.95
CA ASN A 816 -3.42 -14.68 37.76
C ASN A 816 -3.37 -16.06 38.42
N SER A 817 -2.53 -16.24 39.45
CA SER A 817 -2.42 -17.50 40.21
C SER A 817 -3.74 -18.01 40.82
N ASN A 818 -4.77 -17.18 40.87
CA ASN A 818 -6.12 -17.49 41.33
C ASN A 818 -7.15 -17.72 40.20
N LEU A 819 -6.75 -17.66 38.94
CA LEU A 819 -7.58 -17.81 37.75
C LEU A 819 -7.05 -18.94 36.86
N ASP A 820 -7.91 -19.48 36.01
CA ASP A 820 -7.53 -20.40 34.94
C ASP A 820 -7.08 -19.61 33.70
N ALA A 821 -6.15 -18.67 33.91
CA ALA A 821 -5.59 -17.80 32.89
C ALA A 821 -4.12 -17.49 33.23
N PRO A 822 -3.22 -17.38 32.24
CA PRO A 822 -1.80 -17.12 32.51
C PRO A 822 -1.59 -15.74 33.15
N SER A 823 -0.61 -15.59 34.04
CA SER A 823 -0.17 -14.26 34.46
C SER A 823 0.43 -13.50 33.28
N ARG A 824 0.27 -12.17 33.24
CA ARG A 824 0.62 -11.33 32.08
C ARG A 824 1.48 -10.13 32.46
N ILE A 825 2.25 -9.62 31.50
CA ILE A 825 2.76 -8.25 31.49
C ILE A 825 1.89 -7.43 30.55
N GLN A 826 1.46 -6.27 31.00
CA GLN A 826 0.70 -5.32 30.19
C GLN A 826 1.15 -3.91 30.47
N TRP A 827 0.81 -3.00 29.56
CA TRP A 827 0.96 -1.57 29.75
C TRP A 827 -0.36 -0.99 30.21
N PHE A 828 -0.31 -0.01 31.12
CA PHE A 828 -1.46 0.82 31.47
C PHE A 828 -1.13 2.29 31.29
N HIS A 829 -2.15 3.08 31.00
CA HIS A 829 -2.00 4.51 30.84
C HIS A 829 -2.00 5.23 32.20
N GLN A 830 -0.97 6.03 32.53
CA GLN A 830 -0.80 6.63 33.87
C GLN A 830 -1.92 7.59 34.30
N LYS A 831 -2.72 8.13 33.36
CA LYS A 831 -3.92 8.93 33.73
C LYS A 831 -5.01 8.07 34.39
N THR A 832 -4.97 6.76 34.18
CA THR A 832 -5.98 5.78 34.64
C THR A 832 -5.28 4.56 35.27
N PRO A 833 -4.51 4.74 36.38
CA PRO A 833 -3.50 3.77 36.81
C PRO A 833 -4.00 2.62 37.69
N ASP A 834 -5.28 2.57 38.07
CA ASP A 834 -5.81 1.61 39.05
C ASP A 834 -6.76 0.62 38.39
N SER A 835 -6.52 -0.68 38.58
CA SER A 835 -7.39 -1.81 38.16
C SER A 835 -8.86 -1.70 38.58
N THR A 836 -9.16 -0.93 39.63
CA THR A 836 -10.52 -0.70 40.11
C THR A 836 -11.24 0.45 39.40
N GLN A 837 -10.53 1.18 38.54
CA GLN A 837 -11.09 2.27 37.74
C GLN A 837 -11.73 1.71 36.47
N PRO A 838 -13.00 2.09 36.17
CA PRO A 838 -13.73 1.59 35.01
C PRO A 838 -13.15 2.06 33.66
N ASP A 839 -12.26 3.04 33.68
CA ASP A 839 -11.58 3.67 32.55
C ASP A 839 -10.11 3.26 32.40
N LYS A 840 -9.66 2.19 33.08
CA LYS A 840 -8.30 1.66 32.89
C LYS A 840 -8.10 1.18 31.45
N ILE A 841 -7.32 1.94 30.70
CA ILE A 841 -6.89 1.61 29.34
C ILE A 841 -5.54 0.88 29.39
N ILE A 842 -5.45 -0.17 28.60
CA ILE A 842 -4.27 -1.03 28.52
C ILE A 842 -3.72 -1.10 27.09
N MET A 843 -2.46 -1.51 26.97
CA MET A 843 -1.85 -1.94 25.71
C MET A 843 -1.03 -3.20 25.99
N LEU A 844 -0.90 -4.06 24.99
CA LEU A 844 0.01 -5.21 24.99
C LEU A 844 1.37 -4.78 24.44
N ASN A 845 2.40 -5.62 24.57
CA ASN A 845 3.68 -5.32 23.90
C ASN A 845 3.52 -5.30 22.39
N ALA A 846 2.73 -6.23 21.83
CA ALA A 846 2.42 -6.26 20.41
C ALA A 846 1.71 -4.98 19.93
N ASP A 847 0.90 -4.34 20.77
CA ASP A 847 0.34 -3.02 20.45
C ASP A 847 1.43 -1.96 20.44
N ILE A 848 2.18 -1.89 21.53
CA ILE A 848 3.25 -0.92 21.73
C ILE A 848 4.33 -1.03 20.63
N ALA A 849 4.53 -2.24 20.12
CA ALA A 849 5.42 -2.56 19.01
C ALA A 849 5.09 -1.80 17.71
N LEU A 850 3.87 -1.27 17.55
CA LEU A 850 3.51 -0.42 16.42
C LEU A 850 4.14 0.97 16.46
N VAL A 851 4.51 1.47 17.65
CA VAL A 851 5.06 2.82 17.81
C VAL A 851 6.43 2.85 18.45
N ARG A 852 6.86 1.74 19.07
CA ARG A 852 8.20 1.55 19.61
C ARG A 852 8.77 0.21 19.22
N ASP A 853 10.03 0.22 18.81
CA ASP A 853 10.77 -1.02 18.62
C ASP A 853 11.16 -1.59 19.99
N LEU A 854 10.59 -2.75 20.30
CA LEU A 854 10.83 -3.48 21.55
C LEU A 854 11.93 -4.54 21.41
N SER A 855 12.55 -4.65 20.23
CA SER A 855 13.63 -5.60 19.94
C SER A 855 14.77 -5.43 20.93
N ASP A 856 15.31 -6.54 21.42
CA ASP A 856 16.37 -6.60 22.45
C ASP A 856 16.03 -5.96 23.81
N HIS A 857 14.79 -5.48 23.99
CA HIS A 857 14.36 -4.81 25.22
C HIS A 857 13.44 -5.66 26.10
N MET A 858 12.88 -6.74 25.54
CA MET A 858 11.98 -7.68 26.23
C MET A 858 12.75 -8.81 26.93
N VAL A 859 12.38 -9.10 28.18
CA VAL A 859 12.91 -10.19 28.99
C VAL A 859 11.81 -10.88 29.77
N ASP A 860 11.94 -12.18 29.99
CA ASP A 860 10.97 -12.92 30.82
C ASP A 860 11.17 -12.60 32.31
N LEU A 861 10.07 -12.45 33.04
CA LEU A 861 10.07 -12.22 34.49
C LEU A 861 9.68 -13.49 35.24
N THR A 862 10.48 -13.88 36.22
CA THR A 862 10.10 -14.93 37.17
C THR A 862 9.45 -14.31 38.39
N LEU A 863 8.17 -14.64 38.63
CA LEU A 863 7.40 -14.19 39.80
C LEU A 863 7.91 -14.85 41.09
N PRO A 864 7.60 -14.27 42.27
CA PRO A 864 7.90 -14.93 43.56
C PRO A 864 7.28 -16.33 43.71
N SER A 865 6.21 -16.61 42.97
CA SER A 865 5.57 -17.93 42.89
C SER A 865 6.40 -18.98 42.13
N GLY A 866 7.42 -18.55 41.37
CA GLY A 866 8.20 -19.39 40.46
C GLY A 866 7.65 -19.48 39.03
N GLU A 867 6.52 -18.83 38.76
CA GLU A 867 5.93 -18.71 37.42
C GLU A 867 6.77 -17.76 36.55
N VAL A 868 6.97 -18.12 35.28
CA VAL A 868 7.68 -17.29 34.29
C VAL A 868 6.64 -16.56 33.42
N VAL A 869 6.68 -15.24 33.45
CA VAL A 869 5.80 -14.34 32.69
C VAL A 869 6.61 -13.71 31.55
N PRO A 870 6.30 -14.01 30.29
CA PRO A 870 7.08 -13.48 29.17
C PRO A 870 6.88 -11.97 28.93
N GLY A 871 7.91 -11.28 28.43
CA GLY A 871 7.76 -9.98 27.77
C GLY A 871 7.87 -8.71 28.63
N SER A 872 8.68 -8.64 29.68
CA SER A 872 8.94 -7.37 30.38
C SER A 872 9.94 -6.49 29.65
N VAL A 873 9.64 -5.19 29.49
CA VAL A 873 10.52 -4.21 28.85
C VAL A 873 11.33 -3.50 29.93
N THR A 874 12.61 -3.85 30.04
CA THR A 874 13.44 -3.45 31.20
C THR A 874 14.60 -2.52 30.86
N THR A 875 15.04 -2.50 29.61
CA THR A 875 16.25 -1.78 29.17
C THR A 875 15.95 -0.47 28.44
N CYS A 876 14.67 -0.10 28.31
CA CYS A 876 14.23 1.18 27.76
C CYS A 876 12.96 1.72 28.46
N SER A 877 12.60 2.98 28.21
CA SER A 877 11.47 3.68 28.84
C SER A 877 10.67 4.51 27.85
N PHE A 878 9.40 4.83 28.18
CA PHE A 878 8.52 5.66 27.34
C PHE A 878 8.55 7.15 27.71
N ARG A 879 9.01 7.50 28.91
CA ARG A 879 8.91 8.86 29.46
C ARG A 879 10.25 9.47 29.87
N CYS A 880 10.36 10.76 29.58
CA CYS A 880 11.36 11.71 30.06
C CYS A 880 10.79 12.52 31.22
N SER A 881 10.57 11.95 32.40
CA SER A 881 9.94 12.77 33.46
C SER A 881 10.94 13.78 34.01
N GLY A 882 10.89 15.00 33.49
CA GLY A 882 11.57 16.14 34.08
C GLY A 882 10.70 16.78 35.15
N ASN A 883 11.36 17.19 36.23
CA ASN A 883 11.13 18.52 36.77
C ASN A 883 12.47 19.26 36.84
N GLN A 884 13.14 19.46 35.70
CA GLN A 884 14.13 20.51 35.50
C GLN A 884 14.39 20.78 34.00
N ARG A 885 14.62 22.05 33.70
CA ARG A 885 14.52 22.72 32.40
C ARG A 885 15.79 22.57 31.55
N LEU A 886 15.59 22.53 30.23
CA LEU A 886 16.45 23.03 29.15
C LEU A 886 17.89 22.49 29.08
N THR A 887 18.21 21.89 27.92
CA THR A 887 19.49 21.31 27.45
C THR A 887 19.90 19.95 28.03
N GLY A 888 19.78 18.90 27.18
CA GLY A 888 20.18 17.53 27.47
C GLY A 888 19.19 16.77 28.37
N CYS A 889 18.95 15.49 28.10
CA CYS A 889 18.47 14.57 29.12
C CYS A 889 19.70 14.05 29.87
N PRO A 890 20.08 14.62 31.02
CA PRO A 890 21.42 14.39 31.56
C PRO A 890 21.53 13.08 32.33
N ASP A 891 20.41 12.49 32.77
CA ASP A 891 20.40 11.31 33.65
C ASP A 891 19.22 10.39 33.28
N ARG A 892 19.42 9.40 32.40
CA ARG A 892 18.42 8.34 32.16
C ARG A 892 19.04 6.96 32.08
N ASN A 893 18.84 6.22 33.16
CA ASN A 893 18.92 4.77 33.15
C ASN A 893 17.51 4.26 33.49
N PRO A 894 16.79 3.61 32.56
CA PRO A 894 17.18 3.24 31.18
C PRO A 894 16.92 4.35 30.11
N PRO A 895 17.51 4.22 28.89
CA PRO A 895 17.23 5.09 27.73
C PRO A 895 15.76 5.05 27.26
N LEU A 896 15.36 5.87 26.28
CA LEU A 896 14.03 5.76 25.67
C LEU A 896 13.96 4.54 24.73
N CYS A 897 12.79 3.91 24.63
CA CYS A 897 12.58 2.86 23.62
C CYS A 897 12.66 3.47 22.21
N PRO A 898 13.38 2.85 21.26
CA PRO A 898 13.44 3.33 19.88
C PRO A 898 12.06 3.36 19.23
N HIS A 899 11.89 4.16 18.19
CA HIS A 899 10.62 4.19 17.44
C HIS A 899 10.55 3.02 16.47
N ALA A 900 9.34 2.49 16.27
CA ALA A 900 9.08 1.49 15.25
C ALA A 900 8.98 2.17 13.87
N VAL A 901 10.11 2.36 13.19
CA VAL A 901 10.21 3.16 11.94
C VAL A 901 9.25 2.67 10.86
N ALA A 902 9.02 1.36 10.76
CA ALA A 902 8.17 0.77 9.73
C ALA A 902 6.66 1.04 9.91
N THR A 903 6.21 1.40 11.11
CA THR A 903 4.79 1.44 11.47
C THR A 903 4.36 2.75 12.12
N PHE A 904 5.30 3.50 12.70
CA PHE A 904 5.03 4.72 13.46
C PHE A 904 4.33 5.80 12.64
N ASP A 905 4.77 6.02 11.39
CA ASP A 905 4.20 7.05 10.53
C ASP A 905 2.75 6.73 10.16
N LYS A 906 2.46 5.48 9.78
CA LYS A 906 1.09 5.05 9.46
C LYS A 906 0.16 5.07 10.67
N ALA A 907 0.65 4.64 11.83
CA ALA A 907 -0.10 4.74 13.08
C ALA A 907 -0.40 6.21 13.44
N THR A 908 0.55 7.12 13.20
CA THR A 908 0.35 8.55 13.40
C THR A 908 -0.66 9.11 12.40
N GLU A 909 -0.61 8.71 11.13
CA GLU A 909 -1.57 9.12 10.10
C GLU A 909 -3.00 8.75 10.51
N TYR A 910 -3.24 7.49 10.88
CA TYR A 910 -4.55 7.05 11.34
C TYR A 910 -5.02 7.80 12.58
N ALA A 911 -4.14 8.09 13.55
CA ALA A 911 -4.51 8.86 14.73
C ALA A 911 -5.13 10.24 14.40
N PHE A 912 -4.81 10.81 13.23
CA PHE A 912 -5.35 12.09 12.77
C PHE A 912 -6.42 11.96 11.68
N ASP A 913 -6.55 10.81 11.02
CA ASP A 913 -7.51 10.59 9.94
C ASP A 913 -8.29 9.27 10.15
N ASN A 914 -9.47 9.42 10.76
CA ASN A 914 -10.39 8.31 10.98
C ASN A 914 -10.97 7.75 9.67
N ASP A 915 -11.17 8.58 8.67
CA ASP A 915 -11.78 8.17 7.41
C ASP A 915 -10.80 7.32 6.60
N LEU A 916 -9.53 7.71 6.58
CA LEU A 916 -8.45 6.92 6.02
C LEU A 916 -8.31 5.56 6.73
N PHE A 917 -8.30 5.57 8.07
CA PHE A 917 -8.26 4.31 8.84
C PHE A 917 -9.39 3.36 8.45
N LEU A 918 -10.63 3.85 8.37
CA LEU A 918 -11.78 2.99 8.06
C LEU A 918 -11.72 2.43 6.64
N ARG A 919 -11.21 3.19 5.65
CA ARG A 919 -10.99 2.71 4.27
C ARG A 919 -9.93 1.61 4.21
N ASP A 920 -8.78 1.87 4.82
CA ASP A 920 -7.67 0.91 4.81
C ASP A 920 -8.07 -0.36 5.61
N PHE A 921 -8.80 -0.20 6.72
CA PHE A 921 -9.31 -1.33 7.50
C PHE A 921 -10.31 -2.19 6.73
N GLU A 922 -11.21 -1.59 5.93
CA GLU A 922 -12.14 -2.33 5.05
C GLU A 922 -11.39 -3.22 4.06
N SER A 923 -10.40 -2.64 3.37
CA SER A 923 -9.60 -3.37 2.39
C SER A 923 -8.83 -4.53 3.02
N VAL A 924 -8.20 -4.28 4.16
CA VAL A 924 -7.41 -5.29 4.87
C VAL A 924 -8.29 -6.37 5.50
N LEU A 925 -9.48 -6.02 5.98
CA LEU A 925 -10.44 -6.99 6.49
C LEU A 925 -10.96 -7.91 5.38
N ASP A 926 -11.25 -7.40 4.18
CA ASP A 926 -11.60 -8.24 3.02
C ASP A 926 -10.46 -9.20 2.67
N LYS A 927 -9.22 -8.70 2.64
CA LYS A 927 -8.02 -9.52 2.41
C LYS A 927 -7.85 -10.60 3.48
N MET A 928 -8.03 -10.26 4.76
CA MET A 928 -7.99 -11.22 5.88
C MET A 928 -9.03 -12.33 5.70
N LEU A 929 -10.27 -11.96 5.38
CA LEU A 929 -11.38 -12.89 5.24
C LEU A 929 -11.27 -13.79 4.00
N LYS A 930 -10.38 -13.49 3.06
CA LYS A 930 -10.05 -14.33 1.90
C LYS A 930 -8.84 -15.23 2.13
N ASN A 931 -8.23 -15.18 3.32
CA ASN A 931 -7.05 -15.99 3.60
C ASN A 931 -7.32 -17.49 3.38
N GLY A 932 -6.36 -18.18 2.75
CA GLY A 932 -6.50 -19.60 2.39
C GLY A 932 -7.24 -19.88 1.07
N TYR A 933 -7.75 -18.84 0.37
CA TYR A 933 -8.50 -18.99 -0.88
C TYR A 933 -7.92 -18.11 -1.99
N SER A 934 -7.92 -18.62 -3.23
CA SER A 934 -7.71 -17.81 -4.41
C SER A 934 -9.03 -17.21 -4.92
N GLU A 935 -8.95 -16.14 -5.71
CA GLU A 935 -10.11 -15.52 -6.37
C GLU A 935 -10.89 -16.51 -7.27
N THR A 936 -10.31 -17.66 -7.65
CA THR A 936 -11.01 -18.72 -8.39
C THR A 936 -11.73 -19.74 -7.51
N ASP A 937 -11.39 -19.81 -6.21
CA ASP A 937 -12.02 -20.75 -5.27
C ASP A 937 -13.34 -20.22 -4.72
N LEU A 938 -13.54 -18.90 -4.78
CA LEU A 938 -14.71 -18.23 -4.24
C LEU A 938 -15.71 -17.81 -5.33
N VAL A 939 -16.98 -17.69 -4.93
CA VAL A 939 -18.08 -17.23 -5.76
C VAL A 939 -18.38 -15.78 -5.41
N ALA A 940 -18.22 -14.88 -6.39
CA ALA A 940 -18.57 -13.47 -6.23
C ALA A 940 -20.06 -13.30 -5.91
N VAL A 941 -20.35 -12.46 -4.92
CA VAL A 941 -21.73 -12.18 -4.48
C VAL A 941 -22.49 -11.36 -5.53
N GLY A 942 -21.82 -10.42 -6.22
CA GLY A 942 -22.31 -9.66 -7.36
C GLY A 942 -23.52 -8.76 -7.10
N GLY A 943 -23.40 -7.45 -7.38
CA GLY A 943 -24.46 -6.45 -7.20
C GLY A 943 -24.22 -5.55 -5.97
N ASP A 944 -24.57 -4.26 -6.07
CA ASP A 944 -24.52 -3.34 -4.94
C ASP A 944 -25.43 -3.87 -3.82
N LEU A 945 -24.83 -4.32 -2.71
CA LEU A 945 -25.53 -4.45 -1.42
C LEU A 945 -25.73 -3.03 -0.83
N ALA A 946 -26.29 -2.12 -1.64
CA ALA A 946 -26.64 -0.78 -1.19
C ALA A 946 -27.90 -0.88 -0.33
N THR A 947 -27.67 -0.89 0.99
CA THR A 947 -28.55 -0.35 2.04
C THR A 947 -30.06 -0.52 1.81
N THR A 948 -30.67 -1.52 2.46
CA THR A 948 -32.11 -1.48 2.79
C THR A 948 -32.32 -1.00 4.22
#